data_AF-A0A1M5RKX0-F1
#
_entry.id   AF-A0A1M5RKX0-F1
#
_cell.length_a   1.000
_cell.length_b   1.000
_cell.length_c   1.000
_cell.angle_alpha   90.00
_cell.angle_beta   90.00
_cell.angle_gamma   90.00
#
_symmetry.space_group_name_H-M   'P 1'
#
loop_
_entity.id
_entity.type
_entity.pdbx_description
1 polymer ?
#
loop_
_entity_poly.entity_id
_entity_poly.type
_entity_poly.pdbx_seq_one_letter_code
_entity_poly.pdbx_strand_id
1 'polypeptide(L)'
;MEQAAILKSGEVIKITGLLNPKYSIYGFLNSFEANVNGVTKKFRETVKEDFRDVDLVGQVDKDVIGGFYEEDFFLEYLIDKNKLYELKHHKYPFKPASVDDEIIVKKLKVVAPYTDFCKIETYKWSHQPNTQIVDYGTWQIKIPTGVFPDPIEGGNVQLNNTAMQFYNHKIGLFVTPLTDVDDKQAKAFLIAKIAIQINSIESIFNSIELGTSSDFGQYINSQKSEWSTQPIFVNPTVQILEDYMRNLTSFYEGFYANQISIKKAPKKEQFYWLARCLSAEALATVPTNDKIELLKNISYYEKKLTEKNGGESLVLKIVESFTFNSVSAAERNDFLFILMEIQVYQVLGTHNREYTADTKQTLFEILYSKIDDNRIGRYTYGLLNSYDNRKNFIFLLYKVWELSKYNPKYGDPSYTQPKNAFGIYPESYYMKLITANGSSIALTAYYDSETSPAFIYYDSRENTSRQTDTALISNTVQYTLGDIEGKKIKIHKEITTTVTNFKSTKENSQTISNFKSLYGTYDIYQPISIIGFKPDLNLVESLNGLKINSESQEYTPIIPVFLLYYMQDYSDLKKIDFGIMLTAEIAMNLTGAGALSDLKYIGYLSKMRPIWAAETAAGSSDAVLAWSAVNGVTNAVEFTAFNAMSINNYVANTTTDSETKEVAEKMNSFLMWTTITSQFVRPYTKSKVIESAFELDNTVAKFNQQNISIYRDMTSTQIQELDQALDVVKNIAGNKELVINTVIQKLTEQGTESDKILQKYGQITSTAEKYAFYVDLGFFEDPAIRKIFNTNDAKAIDNWRLCYANNITKERKYINILTNDKYVNGLVRFYREEELGDILETLEIAKEEKFLDTFSNISDTHFANFVENPNLIKEWEKYSFVSRGNDLSILSTEQKFKFLKSYENSPKTVVDRIKNGGLIKYYKIVDENPLNAIVHNSHIKNVDFLEDLRNTFTVKKQYPVDHVHHPGLQETIANHVKGSPVMLNHNGSDYIIGFTGMHADYAITEPNPITLIEATLPGGKKYYPGPLPTVNANIQTAIIDGTEIAGVGVKDCEVWMWGYVTKKVDGIESLYLDTNRNPIKTWVKKSNSNKTTIFTGINEDKALIEITYARHNLTLSDWIPHRSPGRPSNTWRGWSSEGVELHICIGTELMNPPTIMPSRKLPYGTVIPKNN
;
A
#
# COMPACT_ATOMS: atom_id res chain seq x y z
N MET A 1 -15.03 4.68 40.46
CA MET A 1 -14.58 3.59 39.59
C MET A 1 -15.74 3.24 38.69
N GLU A 2 -15.64 3.65 37.44
CA GLU A 2 -16.63 3.33 36.41
C GLU A 2 -16.10 2.21 35.50
N GLN A 3 -16.98 1.56 34.76
CA GLN A 3 -16.57 0.57 33.78
C GLN A 3 -16.07 1.27 32.50
N ALA A 4 -15.08 0.66 31.86
CA ALA A 4 -14.45 1.14 30.65
C ALA A 4 -14.29 0.01 29.62
N ALA A 5 -14.21 0.38 28.35
CA ALA A 5 -13.95 -0.51 27.23
C ALA A 5 -12.82 0.03 26.36
N ILE A 6 -12.24 -0.85 25.54
CA ILE A 6 -11.12 -0.53 24.65
C ILE A 6 -11.66 -0.42 23.22
N LEU A 7 -11.34 0.67 22.55
CA LEU A 7 -11.60 0.88 21.12
C LEU A 7 -10.48 0.26 20.27
N LYS A 8 -10.75 -0.06 19.00
CA LYS A 8 -9.72 -0.58 18.08
C LYS A 8 -8.58 0.41 17.86
N SER A 9 -8.84 1.72 17.99
CA SER A 9 -7.81 2.77 18.01
C SER A 9 -6.79 2.61 19.14
N GLY A 10 -7.14 1.89 20.21
CA GLY A 10 -6.37 1.76 21.45
C GLY A 10 -6.77 2.74 22.53
N GLU A 11 -7.76 3.61 22.27
CA GLU A 11 -8.34 4.48 23.29
C GLU A 11 -9.17 3.68 24.29
N VAL A 12 -9.11 4.08 25.57
CA VAL A 12 -9.95 3.51 26.64
C VAL A 12 -11.03 4.52 26.99
N ILE A 13 -12.28 4.09 26.85
CA ILE A 13 -13.44 4.95 27.00
C ILE A 13 -14.36 4.44 28.09
N LYS A 14 -15.04 5.36 28.77
CA LYS A 14 -16.06 5.03 29.77
C LYS A 14 -17.28 4.46 29.08
N ILE A 15 -17.81 3.35 29.60
CA ILE A 15 -19.07 2.76 29.12
C ILE A 15 -20.28 3.13 29.98
N THR A 16 -20.11 4.04 30.94
CA THR A 16 -21.20 4.60 31.75
C THR A 16 -22.26 5.24 30.86
N GLY A 17 -23.51 4.77 30.98
CA GLY A 17 -24.63 5.23 30.16
C GLY A 17 -24.79 4.51 28.83
N LEU A 18 -23.89 3.58 28.49
CA LEU A 18 -24.07 2.67 27.36
C LEU A 18 -24.93 1.49 27.77
N LEU A 19 -25.84 1.10 26.89
CA LEU A 19 -26.71 -0.06 26.97
C LEU A 19 -26.20 -1.13 26.00
N ASN A 20 -26.34 -2.40 26.36
CA ASN A 20 -26.04 -3.53 25.48
C ASN A 20 -24.69 -3.46 24.71
N PRO A 21 -23.54 -3.18 25.37
CA PRO A 21 -22.25 -3.11 24.68
C PRO A 21 -21.86 -4.48 24.10
N LYS A 22 -21.54 -4.49 22.81
CA LYS A 22 -21.08 -5.64 22.04
C LYS A 22 -19.61 -5.50 21.71
N TYR A 23 -18.89 -6.60 21.81
CA TYR A 23 -17.45 -6.64 21.63
C TYR A 23 -17.09 -7.52 20.43
N SER A 24 -16.01 -7.18 19.75
CA SER A 24 -15.40 -8.06 18.74
C SER A 24 -14.84 -9.32 19.40
N ILE A 25 -14.52 -10.33 18.59
CA ILE A 25 -13.88 -11.58 19.05
C ILE A 25 -12.57 -11.36 19.82
N TYR A 26 -11.90 -10.23 19.60
CA TYR A 26 -10.66 -9.82 20.27
C TYR A 26 -10.90 -8.93 21.50
N GLY A 27 -12.16 -8.58 21.77
CA GLY A 27 -12.60 -7.85 22.95
C GLY A 27 -12.68 -6.33 22.80
N PHE A 28 -12.50 -5.78 21.59
CA PHE A 28 -12.73 -4.35 21.33
C PHE A 28 -14.21 -4.03 21.34
N LEU A 29 -14.60 -2.87 21.85
CA LEU A 29 -15.96 -2.38 21.68
C LEU A 29 -16.26 -2.23 20.18
N ASN A 30 -17.36 -2.82 19.73
CA ASN A 30 -17.76 -2.82 18.31
C ASN A 30 -19.08 -2.08 18.10
N SER A 31 -20.05 -2.25 19.00
CA SER A 31 -21.33 -1.53 18.97
C SER A 31 -21.95 -1.46 20.36
N PHE A 32 -22.89 -0.55 20.54
CA PHE A 32 -23.66 -0.37 21.78
C PHE A 32 -24.95 0.41 21.48
N GLU A 33 -25.82 0.52 22.47
CA GLU A 33 -27.00 1.39 22.45
C GLU A 33 -26.81 2.53 23.46
N ALA A 34 -27.34 3.71 23.18
CA ALA A 34 -27.29 4.84 24.11
C ALA A 34 -28.57 5.67 24.02
N ASN A 35 -29.01 6.22 25.15
CA ASN A 35 -30.16 7.13 25.18
C ASN A 35 -29.71 8.54 24.78
N VAL A 36 -30.15 8.98 23.60
CA VAL A 36 -29.89 10.31 23.07
C VAL A 36 -31.22 11.03 22.92
N ASN A 37 -31.39 12.15 23.63
CA ASN A 37 -32.63 12.94 23.64
C ASN A 37 -33.89 12.11 23.96
N GLY A 38 -33.78 11.14 24.88
CA GLY A 38 -34.90 10.29 25.29
C GLY A 38 -35.21 9.12 24.35
N VAL A 39 -34.44 8.93 23.27
CA VAL A 39 -34.57 7.81 22.35
C VAL A 39 -33.35 6.91 22.45
N THR A 40 -33.55 5.60 22.60
CA THR A 40 -32.47 4.61 22.54
C THR A 40 -32.01 4.47 21.09
N LYS A 41 -30.76 4.84 20.82
CA LYS A 41 -30.13 4.76 19.50
C LYS A 41 -28.98 3.76 19.51
N LYS A 42 -28.79 3.04 18.41
CA LYS A 42 -27.70 2.10 18.24
C LYS A 42 -26.51 2.78 17.57
N PHE A 43 -25.31 2.56 18.11
CA PHE A 43 -24.06 3.09 17.60
C PHE A 43 -23.12 1.94 17.25
N ARG A 44 -22.40 2.09 16.13
CA ARG A 44 -21.44 1.08 15.65
C ARG A 44 -20.13 1.73 15.25
N GLU A 45 -19.04 1.00 15.46
CA GLU A 45 -17.73 1.36 14.94
C GLU A 45 -17.75 1.43 13.42
N THR A 46 -17.19 2.52 12.90
CA THR A 46 -17.04 2.83 11.48
C THR A 46 -15.61 3.27 11.26
N VAL A 47 -14.90 2.61 10.36
CA VAL A 47 -13.56 3.00 9.91
C VAL A 47 -13.64 3.88 8.67
N LYS A 48 -12.53 4.48 8.26
CA LYS A 48 -12.50 5.40 7.11
C LYS A 48 -12.95 4.69 5.83
N GLU A 49 -12.58 3.43 5.70
CA GLU A 49 -12.85 2.56 4.57
C GLU A 49 -14.33 2.17 4.45
N ASP A 50 -15.14 2.39 5.50
CA ASP A 50 -16.59 2.12 5.47
C ASP A 50 -17.38 3.25 4.77
N PHE A 51 -16.74 4.40 4.51
CA PHE A 51 -17.33 5.51 3.77
C PHE A 51 -17.26 5.24 2.27
N ARG A 52 -18.05 5.98 1.48
CA ARG A 52 -18.09 5.75 0.03
C ARG A 52 -16.79 6.20 -0.62
N ASP A 53 -16.28 5.41 -1.57
CA ASP A 53 -15.01 5.66 -2.26
C ASP A 53 -14.87 7.08 -2.84
N VAL A 54 -15.96 7.62 -3.38
CA VAL A 54 -15.99 8.98 -3.96
C VAL A 54 -15.79 10.10 -2.92
N ASP A 55 -16.10 9.83 -1.65
CA ASP A 55 -15.92 10.79 -0.55
C ASP A 55 -14.52 10.69 0.07
N LEU A 56 -13.74 9.65 -0.26
CA LEU A 56 -12.37 9.45 0.22
C LEU A 56 -11.32 10.27 -0.54
N VAL A 57 -11.68 10.89 -1.67
CA VAL A 57 -10.75 11.61 -2.56
C VAL A 57 -11.02 13.13 -2.53
N GLY A 58 -10.01 13.93 -2.18
CA GLY A 58 -10.05 15.41 -2.23
C GLY A 58 -10.22 16.11 -0.87
N GLN A 59 -10.66 17.39 -0.87
CA GLN A 59 -10.85 18.20 0.36
C GLN A 59 -11.91 17.64 1.35
N VAL A 60 -12.65 16.61 0.95
CA VAL A 60 -13.67 15.90 1.74
C VAL A 60 -13.06 15.02 2.84
N ASP A 61 -11.76 14.72 2.76
CA ASP A 61 -11.04 13.88 3.74
C ASP A 61 -11.12 14.40 5.20
N LYS A 62 -11.40 15.69 5.38
CA LYS A 62 -11.60 16.29 6.72
C LYS A 62 -12.89 15.87 7.41
N ASP A 63 -13.93 15.52 6.65
CA ASP A 63 -15.24 15.13 7.19
C ASP A 63 -15.40 13.60 7.29
N VAL A 64 -14.49 12.83 6.70
CA VAL A 64 -14.49 11.36 6.67
C VAL A 64 -13.53 10.81 7.74
N ILE A 65 -13.96 10.89 9.01
CA ILE A 65 -13.15 10.46 10.17
C ILE A 65 -13.79 9.23 10.81
N GLY A 66 -13.01 8.17 11.04
CA GLY A 66 -13.49 6.98 11.77
C GLY A 66 -13.99 7.28 13.19
N GLY A 67 -14.85 6.39 13.72
CA GLY A 67 -15.40 6.46 15.07
C GLY A 67 -16.72 5.71 15.19
N PHE A 68 -17.55 6.07 16.18
CA PHE A 68 -18.82 5.39 16.42
C PHE A 68 -19.98 6.27 15.98
N TYR A 69 -20.68 5.89 14.92
CA TYR A 69 -21.80 6.64 14.38
C TYR A 69 -23.13 5.97 14.72
N GLU A 70 -24.19 6.78 14.82
CA GLU A 70 -25.56 6.28 14.85
C GLU A 70 -25.80 5.39 13.62
N GLU A 71 -26.07 4.11 13.86
CA GLU A 71 -26.07 3.07 12.83
C GLU A 71 -27.09 3.38 11.73
N ASP A 72 -28.32 3.71 12.10
CA ASP A 72 -29.37 4.03 11.14
C ASP A 72 -29.01 5.25 10.29
N PHE A 73 -28.45 6.30 10.89
CA PHE A 73 -28.07 7.51 10.16
C PHE A 73 -26.87 7.26 9.23
N PHE A 74 -25.89 6.47 9.67
CA PHE A 74 -24.76 6.08 8.85
C PHE A 74 -25.19 5.28 7.62
N LEU A 75 -26.06 4.29 7.82
CA LEU A 75 -26.63 3.51 6.72
C LEU A 75 -27.49 4.37 5.77
N GLU A 76 -28.18 5.39 6.29
CA GLU A 76 -28.89 6.36 5.44
C GLU A 76 -27.95 7.24 4.63
N TYR A 77 -26.78 7.62 5.17
CA TYR A 77 -25.76 8.35 4.41
C TYR A 77 -25.21 7.54 3.24
N LEU A 78 -25.00 6.23 3.42
CA LEU A 78 -24.54 5.36 2.34
C LEU A 78 -25.50 5.41 1.13
N ILE A 79 -26.79 5.68 1.39
CA ILE A 79 -27.83 5.85 0.38
C ILE A 79 -27.90 7.30 -0.12
N ASP A 80 -27.94 8.29 0.78
CA ASP A 80 -28.08 9.71 0.45
C ASP A 80 -26.80 10.50 0.72
N LYS A 81 -26.12 10.87 -0.36
CA LYS A 81 -24.87 11.64 -0.30
C LYS A 81 -24.96 12.96 0.43
N ASN A 82 -26.13 13.58 0.47
CA ASN A 82 -26.28 14.91 1.05
C ASN A 82 -26.15 14.88 2.58
N LYS A 83 -26.30 13.70 3.20
CA LYS A 83 -26.16 13.49 4.64
C LYS A 83 -24.72 13.48 5.15
N LEU A 84 -23.72 13.50 4.26
CA LEU A 84 -22.30 13.46 4.65
C LEU A 84 -21.95 14.57 5.67
N TYR A 85 -22.41 15.79 5.43
CA TYR A 85 -22.09 16.93 6.32
C TYR A 85 -22.80 16.86 7.67
N GLU A 86 -23.87 16.08 7.77
CA GLU A 86 -24.64 15.88 9.00
C GLU A 86 -24.04 14.76 9.87
N LEU A 87 -23.33 13.79 9.27
CA LEU A 87 -22.76 12.63 9.97
C LEU A 87 -21.94 12.98 11.21
N LYS A 88 -21.18 14.07 11.18
CA LYS A 88 -20.38 14.52 12.32
C LYS A 88 -21.22 14.77 13.59
N HIS A 89 -22.49 15.17 13.43
CA HIS A 89 -23.43 15.38 14.54
C HIS A 89 -24.05 14.07 15.05
N HIS A 90 -23.90 12.98 14.28
CA HIS A 90 -24.35 11.64 14.61
C HIS A 90 -23.21 10.74 15.12
N LYS A 91 -22.01 11.29 15.30
CA LYS A 91 -20.87 10.63 15.94
C LYS A 91 -21.03 10.65 17.46
N TYR A 92 -20.87 9.51 18.12
CA TYR A 92 -20.92 9.42 19.57
C TYR A 92 -19.65 9.98 20.23
N PRO A 93 -19.77 10.98 21.13
CA PRO A 93 -18.62 11.55 21.82
C PRO A 93 -18.32 10.77 23.10
N PHE A 94 -17.31 9.90 23.06
CA PHE A 94 -16.89 9.18 24.25
C PHE A 94 -16.20 10.08 25.28
N LYS A 95 -16.38 9.72 26.56
CA LYS A 95 -15.55 10.26 27.64
C LYS A 95 -14.34 9.33 27.82
N PRO A 96 -13.11 9.87 27.86
CA PRO A 96 -11.92 9.05 28.16
C PRO A 96 -12.03 8.44 29.56
N ALA A 97 -11.51 7.22 29.70
CA ALA A 97 -11.41 6.58 31.01
C ALA A 97 -10.48 7.36 31.94
N SER A 98 -10.85 7.43 33.21
CA SER A 98 -10.03 7.99 34.27
C SER A 98 -9.08 6.93 34.82
N VAL A 99 -8.01 7.36 35.49
CA VAL A 99 -7.13 6.45 36.24
C VAL A 99 -8.00 5.59 37.17
N ASP A 100 -7.73 4.29 37.18
CA ASP A 100 -8.40 3.27 37.98
C ASP A 100 -9.84 2.89 37.60
N ASP A 101 -10.40 3.41 36.50
CA ASP A 101 -11.64 2.87 35.94
C ASP A 101 -11.46 1.40 35.51
N GLU A 102 -12.46 0.55 35.71
CA GLU A 102 -12.36 -0.89 35.45
C GLU A 102 -12.52 -1.18 33.95
N ILE A 103 -11.44 -1.57 33.27
CA ILE A 103 -11.47 -2.06 31.90
C ILE A 103 -12.11 -3.45 31.88
N ILE A 104 -13.10 -3.63 31.01
CA ILE A 104 -13.75 -4.91 30.76
C ILE A 104 -13.44 -5.36 29.33
N VAL A 105 -12.89 -6.58 29.21
CA VAL A 105 -12.55 -7.19 27.93
C VAL A 105 -13.12 -8.59 27.86
N LYS A 106 -13.94 -8.82 26.83
CA LYS A 106 -14.61 -10.10 26.59
C LYS A 106 -13.97 -10.78 25.38
N LYS A 107 -13.24 -11.87 25.58
CA LYS A 107 -12.58 -12.63 24.51
C LYS A 107 -13.24 -13.98 24.30
N LEU A 108 -13.23 -14.43 23.06
CA LEU A 108 -13.76 -15.72 22.68
C LEU A 108 -12.71 -16.83 22.86
N LYS A 109 -13.09 -17.91 23.53
CA LYS A 109 -12.23 -19.08 23.75
C LYS A 109 -12.86 -20.35 23.19
N VAL A 110 -12.06 -21.08 22.40
CA VAL A 110 -12.38 -22.39 21.83
C VAL A 110 -11.36 -23.37 22.38
N VAL A 111 -11.79 -24.39 23.13
CA VAL A 111 -10.90 -25.35 23.80
C VAL A 111 -11.40 -26.79 23.66
N ALA A 112 -10.45 -27.72 23.58
CA ALA A 112 -10.72 -29.14 23.58
C ALA A 112 -11.54 -29.55 24.83
N PRO A 113 -12.50 -30.48 24.74
CA PRO A 113 -12.78 -31.36 23.60
C PRO A 113 -13.64 -30.75 22.47
N TYR A 114 -13.87 -29.43 22.47
CA TYR A 114 -14.68 -28.70 21.47
C TYR A 114 -16.14 -29.15 21.40
N THR A 115 -16.66 -29.74 22.49
CA THR A 115 -18.05 -30.24 22.59
C THR A 115 -19.06 -29.12 22.83
N ASP A 116 -18.61 -28.02 23.45
CA ASP A 116 -19.41 -26.81 23.64
C ASP A 116 -19.01 -25.79 22.58
N PHE A 117 -19.96 -24.95 22.13
CA PHE A 117 -19.61 -23.74 21.39
C PHE A 117 -18.74 -22.80 22.26
N CYS A 118 -18.23 -21.74 21.66
CA CYS A 118 -17.25 -20.86 22.26
C CYS A 118 -17.69 -20.27 23.61
N LYS A 119 -16.76 -20.25 24.56
CA LYS A 119 -16.93 -19.62 25.88
C LYS A 119 -16.41 -18.19 25.81
N ILE A 120 -17.10 -17.26 26.48
CA ILE A 120 -16.61 -15.89 26.65
C ILE A 120 -15.79 -15.81 27.93
N GLU A 121 -14.50 -15.52 27.78
CA GLU A 121 -13.64 -15.15 28.90
C GLU A 121 -13.73 -13.64 29.14
N THR A 122 -14.10 -13.25 30.36
CA THR A 122 -14.16 -11.85 30.76
C THR A 122 -12.93 -11.51 31.60
N TYR A 123 -12.12 -10.62 31.09
CA TYR A 123 -10.94 -10.07 31.75
C TYR A 123 -11.29 -8.69 32.30
N LYS A 124 -10.89 -8.42 33.54
CA LYS A 124 -11.11 -7.13 34.20
C LYS A 124 -9.82 -6.63 34.82
N TRP A 125 -9.51 -5.34 34.61
CA TRP A 125 -8.37 -4.70 35.26
C TRP A 125 -8.52 -3.18 35.30
N SER A 126 -7.83 -2.52 36.23
CA SER A 126 -7.87 -1.05 36.35
C SER A 126 -7.14 -0.35 35.20
N HIS A 127 -7.75 0.71 34.66
CA HIS A 127 -7.17 1.55 33.60
C HIS A 127 -5.96 2.31 34.12
N GLN A 128 -4.83 2.12 33.45
CA GLN A 128 -3.59 2.85 33.69
C GLN A 128 -3.21 3.65 32.44
N PRO A 129 -3.28 4.98 32.47
CA PRO A 129 -2.91 5.81 31.33
C PRO A 129 -1.49 5.52 30.84
N ASN A 130 -1.28 5.60 29.52
CA ASN A 130 0.00 5.33 28.86
C ASN A 130 0.48 3.86 28.93
N THR A 131 -0.41 2.91 29.17
CA THR A 131 -0.12 1.47 29.06
C THR A 131 -0.58 0.99 27.69
N GLN A 132 0.31 0.36 26.92
CA GLN A 132 -0.06 -0.20 25.63
C GLN A 132 -0.94 -1.44 25.84
N ILE A 133 -2.23 -1.28 25.60
CA ILE A 133 -3.27 -2.30 25.78
C ILE A 133 -3.68 -2.98 24.46
N VAL A 134 -3.15 -2.50 23.32
CA VAL A 134 -3.39 -3.09 21.99
C VAL A 134 -2.06 -3.51 21.37
N ASP A 135 -2.02 -4.75 20.90
CA ASP A 135 -1.01 -5.25 19.98
C ASP A 135 -1.40 -4.86 18.55
N TYR A 136 -0.74 -3.86 17.98
CA TYR A 136 -1.01 -3.41 16.60
C TYR A 136 -0.43 -4.34 15.53
N GLY A 137 0.42 -5.32 15.89
CA GLY A 137 0.90 -6.35 14.95
C GLY A 137 -0.14 -7.45 14.72
N THR A 138 -0.86 -7.83 15.77
CA THR A 138 -1.91 -8.87 15.71
C THR A 138 -3.33 -8.30 15.75
N TRP A 139 -3.47 -7.00 15.98
CA TRP A 139 -4.74 -6.31 16.27
C TRP A 139 -5.53 -6.99 17.39
N GLN A 140 -4.87 -7.30 18.51
CA GLN A 140 -5.49 -7.93 19.68
C GLN A 140 -5.26 -7.11 20.95
N ILE A 141 -6.18 -7.23 21.91
CA ILE A 141 -6.00 -6.63 23.22
C ILE A 141 -4.94 -7.40 24.01
N LYS A 142 -3.92 -6.69 24.51
CA LYS A 142 -2.93 -7.23 25.44
C LYS A 142 -3.54 -7.28 26.84
N ILE A 143 -3.85 -8.48 27.31
CA ILE A 143 -4.28 -8.71 28.69
C ILE A 143 -3.06 -8.52 29.60
N PRO A 144 -3.11 -7.67 30.63
CA PRO A 144 -1.98 -7.47 31.53
C PRO A 144 -1.58 -8.76 32.25
N THR A 145 -0.28 -8.95 32.48
CA THR A 145 0.25 -10.10 33.22
C THR A 145 -0.38 -10.19 34.62
N GLY A 146 -0.90 -11.38 34.97
CA GLY A 146 -1.59 -11.62 36.24
C GLY A 146 -3.09 -11.29 36.23
N VAL A 147 -3.63 -10.78 35.13
CA VAL A 147 -5.08 -10.69 34.92
C VAL A 147 -5.57 -12.02 34.36
N PHE A 148 -6.32 -12.73 35.18
CA PHE A 148 -6.97 -13.98 34.80
C PHE A 148 -8.42 -13.70 34.41
N PRO A 149 -9.01 -14.49 33.52
CA PRO A 149 -10.44 -14.35 33.24
C PRO A 149 -11.22 -14.65 34.53
N ASP A 150 -12.14 -13.77 34.88
CA ASP A 150 -13.03 -13.91 36.04
C ASP A 150 -13.91 -15.17 35.83
N PRO A 151 -13.75 -16.25 36.61
CA PRO A 151 -14.40 -17.52 36.32
C PRO A 151 -15.73 -17.63 37.05
N ILE A 152 -16.85 -17.45 36.34
CA ILE A 152 -18.16 -17.98 36.75
C ILE A 152 -18.90 -18.32 35.46
N GLU A 153 -18.90 -19.60 35.06
CA GLU A 153 -19.70 -20.13 33.94
C GLU A 153 -19.82 -19.18 32.73
N GLY A 154 -18.72 -19.01 31.97
CA GLY A 154 -18.73 -18.14 30.79
C GLY A 154 -19.94 -18.44 29.92
N GLY A 155 -20.87 -17.48 29.82
CA GLY A 155 -22.12 -17.67 29.10
C GLY A 155 -21.83 -18.15 27.69
N ASN A 156 -22.43 -19.28 27.30
CA ASN A 156 -22.32 -19.78 25.93
C ASN A 156 -22.84 -18.69 25.00
N VAL A 157 -22.04 -18.36 23.98
CA VAL A 157 -22.53 -17.51 22.89
C VAL A 157 -23.70 -18.24 22.25
N GLN A 158 -24.90 -17.68 22.41
CA GLN A 158 -26.11 -18.21 21.80
C GLN A 158 -26.06 -17.89 20.31
N LEU A 159 -25.76 -18.90 19.51
CA LEU A 159 -25.92 -18.82 18.06
C LEU A 159 -27.33 -19.25 17.68
N ASN A 160 -27.79 -18.78 16.53
CA ASN A 160 -28.95 -19.37 15.89
C ASN A 160 -28.72 -20.85 15.52
N ASN A 161 -29.82 -21.54 15.21
CA ASN A 161 -29.80 -22.98 14.98
C ASN A 161 -28.87 -23.38 13.81
N THR A 162 -28.87 -22.62 12.71
CA THR A 162 -28.04 -22.90 11.53
C THR A 162 -26.55 -22.83 11.84
N ALA A 163 -26.10 -21.75 12.48
CA ALA A 163 -24.70 -21.54 12.83
C ALA A 163 -24.22 -22.57 13.88
N MET A 164 -25.07 -22.94 14.83
CA MET A 164 -24.76 -23.98 15.80
C MET A 164 -24.63 -25.36 15.13
N GLN A 165 -25.51 -25.69 14.18
CA GLN A 165 -25.42 -26.92 13.39
C GLN A 165 -24.14 -26.96 12.55
N PHE A 166 -23.79 -25.86 11.89
CA PHE A 166 -22.52 -25.72 11.17
C PHE A 166 -21.34 -26.06 12.10
N TYR A 167 -21.25 -25.40 13.25
CA TYR A 167 -20.14 -25.60 14.18
C TYR A 167 -20.03 -27.07 14.61
N ASN A 168 -21.11 -27.65 15.14
CA ASN A 168 -21.12 -29.01 15.67
C ASN A 168 -20.73 -30.03 14.60
N HIS A 169 -21.26 -29.89 13.39
CA HIS A 169 -20.98 -30.80 12.30
C HIS A 169 -19.53 -30.70 11.80
N LYS A 170 -19.00 -29.48 11.60
CA LYS A 170 -17.66 -29.28 11.04
C LYS A 170 -16.53 -29.56 12.05
N ILE A 171 -16.72 -29.26 13.33
CA ILE A 171 -15.79 -29.67 14.40
C ILE A 171 -15.70 -31.20 14.48
N GLY A 172 -16.83 -31.89 14.40
CA GLY A 172 -16.88 -33.36 14.40
C GLY A 172 -16.11 -33.99 13.23
N LEU A 173 -16.19 -33.38 12.03
CA LEU A 173 -15.56 -33.91 10.82
C LEU A 173 -14.07 -33.58 10.67
N PHE A 174 -13.67 -32.34 11.01
CA PHE A 174 -12.35 -31.83 10.59
C PHE A 174 -11.40 -31.52 11.73
N VAL A 175 -11.86 -31.54 12.98
CA VAL A 175 -11.05 -31.21 14.15
C VAL A 175 -10.93 -32.41 15.06
N THR A 176 -12.06 -33.07 15.37
CA THR A 176 -12.09 -34.23 16.26
C THR A 176 -11.19 -35.38 15.79
N PRO A 177 -11.14 -35.74 14.49
CA PRO A 177 -10.30 -36.84 13.99
C PRO A 177 -8.80 -36.53 13.89
N LEU A 178 -8.37 -35.27 14.02
CA LEU A 178 -6.97 -34.88 13.87
C LEU A 178 -6.14 -35.22 15.10
N THR A 179 -4.92 -35.74 14.86
CA THR A 179 -3.90 -36.07 15.87
C THR A 179 -2.88 -34.96 16.10
N ASP A 180 -2.65 -34.08 15.11
CA ASP A 180 -1.79 -32.90 15.23
C ASP A 180 -2.49 -31.82 16.07
N VAL A 181 -1.81 -31.31 17.11
CA VAL A 181 -2.39 -30.39 18.11
C VAL A 181 -2.51 -28.95 17.58
N ASP A 182 -1.57 -28.50 16.76
CA ASP A 182 -1.50 -27.11 16.31
C ASP A 182 -2.50 -26.85 15.16
N ASP A 183 -2.60 -27.76 14.19
CA ASP A 183 -3.59 -27.67 13.10
C ASP A 183 -5.04 -27.80 13.63
N LYS A 184 -5.22 -28.58 14.70
CA LYS A 184 -6.52 -28.80 15.36
C LYS A 184 -7.07 -27.53 16.00
N GLN A 185 -6.24 -26.80 16.76
CA GLN A 185 -6.67 -25.57 17.42
C GLN A 185 -6.96 -24.45 16.41
N ALA A 186 -6.14 -24.31 15.37
CA ALA A 186 -6.33 -23.32 14.31
C ALA A 186 -7.65 -23.54 13.55
N LYS A 187 -7.91 -24.78 13.10
CA LYS A 187 -9.17 -25.15 12.42
C LYS A 187 -10.39 -24.95 13.33
N ALA A 188 -10.31 -25.34 14.60
CA ALA A 188 -11.40 -25.15 15.55
C ALA A 188 -11.78 -23.67 15.72
N PHE A 189 -10.77 -22.80 15.80
CA PHE A 189 -10.98 -21.36 15.93
C PHE A 189 -11.57 -20.71 14.67
N LEU A 190 -11.14 -21.14 13.49
CA LEU A 190 -11.70 -20.66 12.21
C LEU A 190 -13.15 -21.12 12.01
N ILE A 191 -13.46 -22.39 12.31
CA ILE A 191 -14.84 -22.90 12.25
C ILE A 191 -15.76 -22.14 13.20
N ALA A 192 -15.28 -21.80 14.40
CA ALA A 192 -16.01 -20.93 15.33
C ALA A 192 -16.26 -19.52 14.76
N LYS A 193 -15.26 -18.89 14.17
CA LYS A 193 -15.39 -17.57 13.50
C LYS A 193 -16.43 -17.61 12.39
N ILE A 194 -16.38 -18.64 11.54
CA ILE A 194 -17.34 -18.85 10.45
C ILE A 194 -18.76 -18.99 11.01
N ALA A 195 -18.96 -19.76 12.09
CA ALA A 195 -20.27 -19.90 12.73
C ALA A 195 -20.82 -18.55 13.25
N ILE A 196 -19.97 -17.70 13.84
CA ILE A 196 -20.37 -16.34 14.28
C ILE A 196 -20.77 -15.46 13.09
N GLN A 197 -20.04 -15.59 11.99
CA GLN A 197 -20.33 -14.84 10.77
C GLN A 197 -21.66 -15.26 10.15
N ILE A 198 -21.91 -16.58 10.05
CA ILE A 198 -23.21 -17.15 9.65
C ILE A 198 -24.32 -16.63 10.57
N ASN A 199 -24.08 -16.59 11.88
CA ASN A 199 -25.06 -16.06 12.83
C ASN A 199 -25.40 -14.59 12.57
N SER A 200 -24.39 -13.78 12.27
CA SER A 200 -24.57 -12.36 11.95
C SER A 200 -25.34 -12.15 10.65
N ILE A 201 -25.03 -12.93 9.62
CA ILE A 201 -25.73 -12.93 8.34
C ILE A 201 -27.21 -13.30 8.52
N GLU A 202 -27.49 -14.40 9.21
CA GLU A 202 -28.86 -14.86 9.42
C GLU A 202 -29.66 -13.90 10.31
N SER A 203 -29.02 -13.18 11.24
CA SER A 203 -29.69 -12.09 11.97
C SER A 203 -30.19 -10.99 11.03
N ILE A 204 -29.45 -10.67 9.96
CA ILE A 204 -29.92 -9.69 8.97
C ILE A 204 -31.03 -10.31 8.11
N PHE A 205 -30.89 -11.57 7.68
CA PHE A 205 -31.95 -12.29 6.95
C PHE A 205 -33.27 -12.28 7.73
N ASN A 206 -33.23 -12.55 9.04
CA ASN A 206 -34.43 -12.54 9.87
C ASN A 206 -35.00 -11.12 10.12
N SER A 207 -34.20 -10.07 9.90
CA SER A 207 -34.65 -8.66 10.05
C SER A 207 -35.35 -8.11 8.82
N ILE A 208 -35.41 -8.88 7.73
CA ILE A 208 -36.03 -8.51 6.46
C ILE A 208 -37.16 -9.51 6.23
N GLU A 209 -38.39 -9.03 6.04
CA GLU A 209 -39.52 -9.90 5.69
C GLU A 209 -39.36 -10.42 4.26
N LEU A 210 -38.70 -11.57 4.15
CA LEU A 210 -38.44 -12.25 2.90
C LEU A 210 -39.47 -13.34 2.77
N GLY A 211 -40.32 -13.27 1.73
CA GLY A 211 -41.33 -14.31 1.50
C GLY A 211 -40.63 -15.66 1.41
N THR A 212 -40.93 -16.59 2.31
CA THR A 212 -40.31 -17.92 2.33
C THR A 212 -40.57 -18.73 1.06
N SER A 213 -41.61 -18.36 0.31
CA SER A 213 -41.99 -18.92 -0.98
C SER A 213 -41.47 -18.15 -2.19
N SER A 214 -40.80 -17.00 -2.01
CA SER A 214 -40.09 -16.38 -3.13
C SER A 214 -38.78 -17.13 -3.39
N ASP A 215 -38.24 -17.02 -4.59
CA ASP A 215 -36.97 -17.66 -4.95
C ASP A 215 -35.81 -17.18 -4.05
N PHE A 216 -35.96 -15.98 -3.50
CA PHE A 216 -35.13 -15.43 -2.44
C PHE A 216 -35.21 -16.20 -1.11
N GLY A 217 -36.43 -16.52 -0.68
CA GLY A 217 -36.67 -17.39 0.47
C GLY A 217 -36.09 -18.78 0.24
N GLN A 218 -36.19 -19.30 -0.98
CA GLN A 218 -35.59 -20.58 -1.36
C GLN A 218 -34.06 -20.55 -1.32
N TYR A 219 -33.41 -19.51 -1.87
CA TYR A 219 -31.95 -19.35 -1.78
C TYR A 219 -31.49 -19.28 -0.31
N ILE A 220 -32.14 -18.47 0.53
CA ILE A 220 -31.79 -18.38 1.95
C ILE A 220 -31.96 -19.73 2.64
N ASN A 221 -33.04 -20.44 2.34
CA ASN A 221 -33.27 -21.78 2.89
C ASN A 221 -32.20 -22.77 2.40
N SER A 222 -31.80 -22.68 1.13
CA SER A 222 -30.71 -23.48 0.56
C SER A 222 -29.37 -23.18 1.24
N GLN A 223 -29.03 -21.90 1.40
CA GLN A 223 -27.80 -21.48 2.08
C GLN A 223 -27.79 -21.92 3.55
N LYS A 224 -28.93 -21.83 4.25
CA LYS A 224 -29.08 -22.37 5.62
C LYS A 224 -28.93 -23.90 5.64
N SER A 225 -29.48 -24.59 4.64
CA SER A 225 -29.30 -26.04 4.49
C SER A 225 -27.84 -26.41 4.20
N GLU A 226 -27.13 -25.58 3.43
CA GLU A 226 -25.73 -25.79 3.11
C GLU A 226 -24.86 -25.64 4.37
N TRP A 227 -25.05 -24.54 5.12
CA TRP A 227 -24.35 -24.28 6.36
C TRP A 227 -24.62 -25.32 7.44
N SER A 228 -25.82 -25.89 7.53
CA SER A 228 -26.14 -26.86 8.58
C SER A 228 -25.40 -28.19 8.41
N THR A 229 -25.77 -29.01 7.43
CA THR A 229 -25.31 -30.42 7.35
C THR A 229 -24.68 -30.85 6.03
N GLN A 230 -24.67 -29.99 5.00
CA GLN A 230 -24.10 -30.35 3.70
C GLN A 230 -22.56 -30.35 3.74
N PRO A 231 -21.88 -31.21 2.95
CA PRO A 231 -20.42 -31.23 2.87
C PRO A 231 -19.89 -30.04 2.05
N ILE A 232 -19.76 -28.88 2.69
CA ILE A 232 -19.14 -27.66 2.10
C ILE A 232 -17.66 -27.88 1.78
N PHE A 233 -16.98 -28.73 2.56
CA PHE A 233 -15.55 -28.96 2.44
C PHE A 233 -15.24 -30.46 2.35
N VAL A 234 -14.17 -30.79 1.65
CA VAL A 234 -13.54 -32.12 1.68
C VAL A 234 -12.16 -31.96 2.33
N ASN A 235 -12.07 -32.25 3.63
CA ASN A 235 -10.85 -32.09 4.46
C ASN A 235 -10.11 -30.75 4.24
N PRO A 236 -10.72 -29.61 4.63
CA PRO A 236 -10.18 -28.30 4.31
C PRO A 236 -8.86 -28.02 5.04
N THR A 237 -7.94 -27.36 4.34
CA THR A 237 -6.76 -26.74 4.96
C THR A 237 -7.17 -25.48 5.73
N VAL A 238 -6.29 -24.97 6.60
CA VAL A 238 -6.48 -23.68 7.30
C VAL A 238 -6.75 -22.56 6.29
N GLN A 239 -5.97 -22.51 5.20
CA GLN A 239 -6.13 -21.51 4.14
C GLN A 239 -7.53 -21.52 3.51
N ILE A 240 -8.09 -22.71 3.21
CA ILE A 240 -9.44 -22.83 2.64
C ILE A 240 -10.50 -22.25 3.59
N LEU A 241 -10.34 -22.47 4.90
CA LEU A 241 -11.25 -21.90 5.91
C LEU A 241 -11.09 -20.38 6.04
N GLU A 242 -9.87 -19.85 5.91
CA GLU A 242 -9.61 -18.40 5.90
C GLU A 242 -10.21 -17.72 4.67
N ASP A 243 -10.07 -18.33 3.49
CA ASP A 243 -10.66 -17.83 2.25
C ASP A 243 -12.20 -17.83 2.33
N TYR A 244 -12.78 -18.91 2.87
CA TYR A 244 -14.22 -19.00 3.10
C TYR A 244 -14.70 -17.93 4.10
N MET A 245 -13.98 -17.72 5.20
CA MET A 245 -14.28 -16.68 6.17
C MET A 245 -14.22 -15.27 5.55
N ARG A 246 -13.22 -14.99 4.71
CA ARG A 246 -13.09 -13.72 3.98
C ARG A 246 -14.29 -13.50 3.07
N ASN A 247 -14.70 -14.51 2.30
CA ASN A 247 -15.88 -14.43 1.43
C ASN A 247 -17.17 -14.17 2.22
N LEU A 248 -17.39 -14.85 3.36
CA LEU A 248 -18.54 -14.60 4.23
C LEU A 248 -18.51 -13.21 4.89
N THR A 249 -17.32 -12.69 5.17
CA THR A 249 -17.15 -11.34 5.73
C THR A 249 -17.57 -10.29 4.71
N SER A 250 -17.07 -10.38 3.48
CA SER A 250 -17.46 -9.49 2.39
C SER A 250 -18.96 -9.56 2.08
N PHE A 251 -19.55 -10.77 2.12
CA PHE A 251 -20.98 -10.95 1.95
C PHE A 251 -21.80 -10.22 3.03
N TYR A 252 -21.43 -10.39 4.30
CA TYR A 252 -22.08 -9.72 5.42
C TYR A 252 -21.94 -8.19 5.34
N GLU A 253 -20.74 -7.68 5.05
CA GLU A 253 -20.48 -6.23 4.98
C GLU A 253 -21.32 -5.59 3.87
N GLY A 254 -21.35 -6.20 2.68
CA GLY A 254 -22.19 -5.74 1.57
C GLY A 254 -23.67 -5.74 1.94
N PHE A 255 -24.17 -6.84 2.52
CA PHE A 255 -25.57 -6.97 2.89
C PHE A 255 -25.97 -5.99 4.01
N TYR A 256 -25.09 -5.79 4.99
CA TYR A 256 -25.25 -4.85 6.08
C TYR A 256 -25.34 -3.40 5.58
N ALA A 257 -24.42 -3.00 4.69
CA ALA A 257 -24.41 -1.65 4.11
C ALA A 257 -25.69 -1.35 3.32
N ASN A 258 -26.28 -2.36 2.67
CA ASN A 258 -27.48 -2.22 1.85
C ASN A 258 -28.79 -2.51 2.60
N GLN A 259 -28.75 -2.83 3.90
CA GLN A 259 -29.93 -3.34 4.62
C GLN A 259 -31.12 -2.38 4.61
N ILE A 260 -30.88 -1.06 4.68
CA ILE A 260 -31.96 -0.05 4.63
C ILE A 260 -32.57 0.00 3.23
N SER A 261 -31.74 -0.04 2.18
CA SER A 261 -32.19 -0.14 0.79
C SER A 261 -33.02 -1.39 0.58
N ILE A 262 -32.58 -2.54 1.11
CA ILE A 262 -33.31 -3.82 1.02
C ILE A 262 -34.65 -3.74 1.76
N LYS A 263 -34.67 -3.20 3.00
CA LYS A 263 -35.91 -3.06 3.79
C LYS A 263 -36.92 -2.12 3.13
N LYS A 264 -36.46 -1.02 2.52
CA LYS A 264 -37.31 -0.02 1.84
C LYS A 264 -37.72 -0.45 0.43
N ALA A 265 -36.97 -1.38 -0.19
CA ALA A 265 -37.24 -1.85 -1.54
C ALA A 265 -38.54 -2.67 -1.62
N PRO A 266 -39.35 -2.48 -2.68
CA PRO A 266 -40.42 -3.40 -3.02
C PRO A 266 -39.89 -4.85 -3.13
N LYS A 267 -40.72 -5.86 -2.84
CA LYS A 267 -40.30 -7.29 -2.82
C LYS A 267 -39.49 -7.73 -4.06
N LYS A 268 -39.83 -7.22 -5.25
CA LYS A 268 -39.13 -7.51 -6.52
C LYS A 268 -37.72 -6.88 -6.62
N GLU A 269 -37.47 -5.81 -5.87
CA GLU A 269 -36.18 -5.10 -5.86
C GLU A 269 -35.25 -5.55 -4.71
N GLN A 270 -35.76 -6.27 -3.72
CA GLN A 270 -34.95 -6.84 -2.63
C GLN A 270 -33.88 -7.80 -3.15
N PHE A 271 -34.22 -8.60 -4.17
CA PHE A 271 -33.27 -9.49 -4.83
C PHE A 271 -32.17 -8.73 -5.58
N TYR A 272 -32.50 -7.60 -6.21
CA TYR A 272 -31.49 -6.73 -6.83
C TYR A 272 -30.44 -6.25 -5.82
N TRP A 273 -30.87 -5.79 -4.65
CA TRP A 273 -29.95 -5.33 -3.61
C TRP A 273 -29.11 -6.46 -3.00
N LEU A 274 -29.67 -7.66 -2.81
CA LEU A 274 -28.88 -8.82 -2.38
C LEU A 274 -27.83 -9.20 -3.41
N ALA A 275 -28.22 -9.29 -4.68
CA ALA A 275 -27.33 -9.75 -5.74
C ALA A 275 -26.10 -8.84 -5.90
N ARG A 276 -26.21 -7.55 -5.57
CA ARG A 276 -25.06 -6.64 -5.50
C ARG A 276 -24.02 -7.05 -4.47
N CYS A 277 -24.46 -7.69 -3.39
CA CYS A 277 -23.64 -8.12 -2.24
C CYS A 277 -23.06 -9.53 -2.43
N LEU A 278 -23.61 -10.32 -3.35
CA LEU A 278 -23.11 -11.66 -3.67
C LEU A 278 -21.86 -11.56 -4.56
N SER A 279 -20.92 -12.50 -4.38
CA SER A 279 -19.86 -12.75 -5.35
C SER A 279 -20.44 -13.42 -6.59
N ALA A 280 -19.72 -13.39 -7.71
CA ALA A 280 -20.14 -14.10 -8.92
C ALA A 280 -20.28 -15.62 -8.67
N GLU A 281 -19.39 -16.21 -7.86
CA GLU A 281 -19.46 -17.62 -7.48
C GLU A 281 -20.67 -17.93 -6.59
N ALA A 282 -21.02 -17.04 -5.65
CA ALA A 282 -22.23 -17.22 -4.86
C ALA A 282 -23.49 -17.08 -5.72
N LEU A 283 -23.51 -16.13 -6.68
CA LEU A 283 -24.56 -16.04 -7.68
C LEU A 283 -24.66 -17.30 -8.55
N ALA A 284 -23.57 -18.04 -8.76
CA ALA A 284 -23.60 -19.28 -9.55
C ALA A 284 -24.57 -20.31 -8.95
N THR A 285 -24.76 -20.29 -7.62
CA THR A 285 -25.69 -21.18 -6.89
C THR A 285 -27.16 -20.76 -6.96
N VAL A 286 -27.43 -19.52 -7.40
CA VAL A 286 -28.80 -19.00 -7.56
C VAL A 286 -29.42 -19.58 -8.84
N PRO A 287 -30.71 -19.98 -8.82
CA PRO A 287 -31.38 -20.51 -10.01
C PRO A 287 -31.26 -19.59 -11.22
N THR A 288 -31.10 -20.21 -12.39
CA THR A 288 -30.87 -19.50 -13.65
C THR A 288 -31.99 -18.53 -14.00
N ASN A 289 -33.25 -18.89 -13.76
CA ASN A 289 -34.40 -18.03 -14.01
C ASN A 289 -34.35 -16.72 -13.22
N ASP A 290 -33.92 -16.76 -11.96
CA ASP A 290 -33.88 -15.57 -11.10
C ASP A 290 -32.77 -14.63 -11.54
N LYS A 291 -31.58 -15.18 -11.82
CA LYS A 291 -30.45 -14.41 -12.38
C LYS A 291 -30.87 -13.66 -13.64
N ILE A 292 -31.64 -14.33 -14.49
CA ILE A 292 -32.15 -13.79 -15.74
C ILE A 292 -33.24 -12.74 -15.51
N GLU A 293 -34.21 -12.99 -14.61
CA GLU A 293 -35.23 -12.00 -14.26
C GLU A 293 -34.60 -10.75 -13.66
N LEU A 294 -33.59 -10.91 -12.83
CA LEU A 294 -32.81 -9.80 -12.30
C LEU A 294 -32.09 -9.03 -13.41
N LEU A 295 -31.44 -9.74 -14.34
CA LEU A 295 -30.77 -9.12 -15.48
C LEU A 295 -31.74 -8.31 -16.36
N LYS A 296 -32.94 -8.86 -16.62
CA LYS A 296 -34.05 -8.16 -17.29
C LYS A 296 -34.45 -6.92 -16.48
N ASN A 297 -34.69 -7.07 -15.18
CA ASN A 297 -35.09 -5.95 -14.31
C ASN A 297 -34.06 -4.82 -14.26
N ILE A 298 -32.76 -5.13 -14.30
CA ILE A 298 -31.71 -4.10 -14.35
C ILE A 298 -31.73 -3.38 -15.70
N SER A 299 -31.90 -4.12 -16.80
CA SER A 299 -31.85 -3.56 -18.15
C SER A 299 -33.06 -2.68 -18.52
N TYR A 300 -34.23 -2.97 -17.95
CA TYR A 300 -35.46 -2.16 -18.13
C TYR A 300 -35.36 -0.75 -17.53
N TYR A 301 -34.57 -0.53 -16.48
CA TYR A 301 -34.46 0.77 -15.81
C TYR A 301 -33.12 1.42 -16.10
N GLU A 302 -33.10 2.41 -17.02
CA GLU A 302 -31.87 3.15 -17.39
C GLU A 302 -31.12 3.74 -16.19
N LYS A 303 -31.83 4.16 -15.16
CA LYS A 303 -31.19 4.63 -13.93
C LYS A 303 -30.46 3.50 -13.20
N LYS A 304 -30.93 2.26 -13.23
CA LYS A 304 -30.29 1.12 -12.54
C LYS A 304 -29.06 0.61 -13.29
N LEU A 305 -29.09 0.55 -14.61
CA LEU A 305 -27.96 0.09 -15.46
C LEU A 305 -26.96 1.23 -15.72
N THR A 306 -26.38 1.79 -14.65
CA THR A 306 -25.22 2.68 -14.74
C THR A 306 -24.20 2.31 -13.68
N GLU A 307 -22.91 2.50 -13.93
CA GLU A 307 -21.88 2.21 -12.94
C GLU A 307 -22.00 3.08 -11.69
N LYS A 308 -22.50 4.32 -11.82
CA LYS A 308 -22.83 5.19 -10.66
C LYS A 308 -23.80 4.54 -9.67
N ASN A 309 -24.68 3.67 -10.15
CA ASN A 309 -25.62 2.92 -9.31
C ASN A 309 -25.18 1.46 -9.10
N GLY A 310 -23.95 1.10 -9.48
CA GLY A 310 -23.38 -0.25 -9.40
C GLY A 310 -24.13 -1.28 -10.25
N GLY A 311 -24.86 -0.82 -11.28
CA GLY A 311 -25.65 -1.68 -12.16
C GLY A 311 -24.80 -2.47 -13.12
N GLU A 312 -23.82 -1.83 -13.76
CA GLU A 312 -22.92 -2.49 -14.71
C GLU A 312 -22.06 -3.55 -14.00
N SER A 313 -21.45 -3.20 -12.86
CA SER A 313 -20.77 -4.16 -11.99
C SER A 313 -21.64 -5.37 -11.61
N LEU A 314 -22.93 -5.17 -11.30
CA LEU A 314 -23.85 -6.28 -11.01
C LEU A 314 -24.12 -7.14 -12.26
N VAL A 315 -24.29 -6.52 -13.43
CA VAL A 315 -24.43 -7.27 -14.69
C VAL A 315 -23.21 -8.15 -14.91
N LEU A 316 -22.00 -7.60 -14.78
CA LEU A 316 -20.76 -8.37 -14.93
C LEU A 316 -20.71 -9.56 -13.98
N LYS A 317 -21.03 -9.38 -12.70
CA LYS A 317 -21.10 -10.47 -11.72
C LYS A 317 -22.12 -11.55 -12.09
N ILE A 318 -23.30 -11.15 -12.59
CA ILE A 318 -24.32 -12.10 -13.04
C ILE A 318 -23.81 -12.91 -14.23
N VAL A 319 -23.21 -12.28 -15.25
CA VAL A 319 -22.65 -13.00 -16.41
C VAL A 319 -21.49 -13.90 -15.99
N GLU A 320 -20.59 -13.41 -15.14
CA GLU A 320 -19.46 -14.17 -14.60
C GLU A 320 -19.94 -15.41 -13.83
N SER A 321 -21.09 -15.34 -13.15
CA SER A 321 -21.64 -16.49 -12.43
C SER A 321 -21.89 -17.72 -13.30
N PHE A 322 -22.08 -17.54 -14.62
CA PHE A 322 -22.27 -18.65 -15.58
C PHE A 322 -20.94 -19.25 -16.08
N THR A 323 -19.80 -18.63 -15.78
CA THR A 323 -18.46 -19.11 -16.19
C THR A 323 -17.91 -20.20 -15.26
N PHE A 324 -18.45 -20.32 -14.04
CA PHE A 324 -18.00 -21.33 -13.07
C PHE A 324 -18.41 -22.74 -13.49
N ASN A 325 -17.56 -23.72 -13.18
CA ASN A 325 -17.79 -25.14 -13.46
C ASN A 325 -18.99 -25.73 -12.70
N SER A 326 -19.41 -25.09 -11.60
CA SER A 326 -20.60 -25.47 -10.81
C SER A 326 -21.92 -25.31 -11.57
N VAL A 327 -21.94 -24.46 -12.61
CA VAL A 327 -23.13 -24.26 -13.46
C VAL A 327 -23.16 -25.31 -14.56
N SER A 328 -24.33 -25.91 -14.81
CA SER A 328 -24.46 -26.94 -15.83
C SER A 328 -24.42 -26.36 -17.25
N ALA A 329 -24.06 -27.20 -18.24
CA ALA A 329 -24.09 -26.79 -19.65
C ALA A 329 -25.50 -26.35 -20.10
N ALA A 330 -26.56 -27.00 -19.58
CA ALA A 330 -27.94 -26.65 -19.87
C ALA A 330 -28.27 -25.21 -19.43
N GLU A 331 -27.87 -24.83 -18.21
CA GLU A 331 -28.11 -23.48 -17.69
C GLU A 331 -27.34 -22.39 -18.45
N ARG A 332 -26.09 -22.68 -18.87
CA ARG A 332 -25.35 -21.77 -19.76
C ARG A 332 -26.06 -21.59 -21.11
N ASN A 333 -26.57 -22.69 -21.66
CA ASN A 333 -27.32 -22.67 -22.91
C ASN A 333 -28.62 -21.86 -22.78
N ASP A 334 -29.35 -22.01 -21.68
CA ASP A 334 -30.59 -21.26 -21.40
C ASP A 334 -30.32 -19.77 -21.20
N PHE A 335 -29.26 -19.41 -20.47
CA PHE A 335 -28.83 -18.02 -20.32
C PHE A 335 -28.52 -17.35 -21.66
N LEU A 336 -27.70 -17.98 -22.51
CA LEU A 336 -27.40 -17.48 -23.84
C LEU A 336 -28.68 -17.39 -24.69
N PHE A 337 -29.54 -18.42 -24.66
CA PHE A 337 -30.81 -18.40 -25.39
C PHE A 337 -31.69 -17.19 -24.99
N ILE A 338 -31.80 -16.90 -23.69
CA ILE A 338 -32.65 -15.82 -23.18
C ILE A 338 -32.07 -14.43 -23.47
N LEU A 339 -30.74 -14.28 -23.48
CA LEU A 339 -30.11 -13.04 -23.94
C LEU A 339 -30.55 -12.64 -25.36
N MET A 340 -30.86 -13.64 -26.18
CA MET A 340 -31.27 -13.48 -27.58
C MET A 340 -32.79 -13.38 -27.77
N GLU A 341 -33.61 -13.60 -26.74
CA GLU A 341 -35.06 -13.47 -26.87
C GLU A 341 -35.45 -12.02 -27.20
N ILE A 342 -36.17 -11.84 -28.31
CA ILE A 342 -36.73 -10.54 -28.68
C ILE A 342 -37.86 -10.23 -27.70
N GLN A 343 -37.73 -9.14 -26.97
CA GLN A 343 -38.76 -8.62 -26.07
C GLN A 343 -39.22 -7.24 -26.55
N VAL A 344 -40.43 -6.86 -26.17
CA VAL A 344 -40.96 -5.51 -26.42
C VAL A 344 -40.58 -4.64 -25.24
N TYR A 345 -39.71 -3.66 -25.47
CA TYR A 345 -39.27 -2.71 -24.46
C TYR A 345 -39.98 -1.37 -24.65
N GLN A 346 -40.46 -0.79 -23.56
CA GLN A 346 -40.98 0.58 -23.54
C GLN A 346 -39.82 1.54 -23.26
N VAL A 347 -39.32 2.23 -24.29
CA VAL A 347 -38.27 3.24 -24.12
C VAL A 347 -38.93 4.61 -23.90
N LEU A 348 -38.49 5.34 -22.87
CA LEU A 348 -38.91 6.72 -22.62
C LEU A 348 -38.24 7.63 -23.66
N GLY A 349 -39.04 8.34 -24.46
CA GLY A 349 -38.52 9.30 -25.43
C GLY A 349 -37.65 10.37 -24.77
N THR A 350 -36.49 10.64 -25.36
CA THR A 350 -35.57 11.69 -24.92
C THR A 350 -36.24 13.06 -25.05
N HIS A 351 -36.32 13.77 -23.91
CA HIS A 351 -36.88 15.12 -23.72
C HIS A 351 -38.42 15.25 -23.68
N ASN A 352 -38.94 15.18 -22.44
CA ASN A 352 -40.13 15.89 -21.95
C ASN A 352 -41.56 15.49 -22.36
N ARG A 353 -41.89 14.30 -22.91
CA ARG A 353 -43.31 13.87 -23.01
C ARG A 353 -43.57 12.37 -22.85
N GLU A 354 -44.75 12.07 -22.29
CA GLU A 354 -45.38 10.79 -21.89
C GLU A 354 -45.66 9.79 -23.04
N TYR A 355 -44.74 9.59 -23.98
CA TYR A 355 -44.90 8.56 -25.02
C TYR A 355 -43.81 7.49 -24.90
N THR A 356 -44.24 6.25 -24.63
CA THR A 356 -43.45 5.03 -24.74
C THR A 356 -43.61 4.46 -26.14
N ALA A 357 -42.51 4.23 -26.86
CA ALA A 357 -42.51 3.46 -28.10
C ALA A 357 -42.07 2.02 -27.81
N ASP A 358 -42.80 1.04 -28.34
CA ASP A 358 -42.45 -0.37 -28.28
C ASP A 358 -41.26 -0.63 -29.22
N THR A 359 -40.07 -0.86 -28.65
CA THR A 359 -38.90 -1.32 -29.42
C THR A 359 -38.77 -2.85 -29.30
N LYS A 360 -38.63 -3.54 -30.44
CA LYS A 360 -38.34 -4.98 -30.46
C LYS A 360 -36.83 -5.16 -30.39
N GLN A 361 -36.31 -5.43 -29.20
CA GLN A 361 -34.88 -5.60 -28.94
C GLN A 361 -34.61 -6.88 -28.15
N THR A 362 -33.39 -7.40 -28.22
CA THR A 362 -32.93 -8.49 -27.35
C THR A 362 -32.30 -7.94 -26.08
N LEU A 363 -32.23 -8.76 -25.02
CA LEU A 363 -31.56 -8.35 -23.79
C LEU A 363 -30.05 -8.12 -24.02
N PHE A 364 -29.44 -8.88 -24.94
CA PHE A 364 -28.06 -8.65 -25.38
C PHE A 364 -27.85 -7.24 -25.93
N GLU A 365 -28.69 -6.78 -26.86
CA GLU A 365 -28.59 -5.44 -27.47
C GLU A 365 -28.65 -4.32 -26.43
N ILE A 366 -29.54 -4.46 -25.44
CA ILE A 366 -29.72 -3.45 -24.39
C ILE A 366 -28.51 -3.40 -23.46
N LEU A 367 -28.01 -4.56 -23.03
CA LEU A 367 -26.82 -4.61 -22.17
C LEU A 367 -25.59 -4.09 -22.92
N TYR A 368 -25.41 -4.52 -24.17
CA TYR A 368 -24.28 -4.09 -25.00
C TYR A 368 -24.25 -2.57 -25.20
N SER A 369 -25.39 -1.96 -25.53
CA SER A 369 -25.47 -0.52 -25.80
C SER A 369 -25.34 0.35 -24.56
N LYS A 370 -25.78 -0.13 -23.38
CA LYS A 370 -25.89 0.68 -22.15
C LYS A 370 -24.75 0.50 -21.16
N ILE A 371 -23.95 -0.57 -21.26
CA ILE A 371 -22.73 -0.72 -20.45
C ILE A 371 -21.62 0.13 -21.07
N ASP A 372 -20.90 0.90 -20.26
CA ASP A 372 -19.88 1.84 -20.73
C ASP A 372 -18.46 1.21 -20.77
N ASP A 373 -17.58 1.77 -21.59
CA ASP A 373 -16.14 1.46 -21.61
C ASP A 373 -15.33 2.65 -21.07
N ASN A 374 -14.07 2.45 -20.66
CA ASN A 374 -13.21 3.50 -20.11
C ASN A 374 -12.77 4.49 -21.18
N ARG A 375 -13.68 5.39 -21.55
CA ARG A 375 -13.40 6.48 -22.49
C ARG A 375 -12.48 7.54 -21.86
N ILE A 376 -12.66 7.82 -20.56
CA ILE A 376 -11.94 8.91 -19.85
C ILE A 376 -10.46 8.62 -19.60
N GLY A 377 -10.09 7.39 -19.28
CA GLY A 377 -8.69 6.97 -19.12
C GLY A 377 -7.91 7.05 -20.44
N ARG A 378 -8.60 6.84 -21.57
CA ARG A 378 -8.04 7.04 -22.91
C ARG A 378 -7.80 8.52 -23.22
N TYR A 379 -8.65 9.43 -22.71
CA TYR A 379 -8.49 10.88 -22.87
C TYR A 379 -7.44 11.52 -21.95
N THR A 380 -7.03 10.84 -20.88
CA THR A 380 -6.20 11.44 -19.82
C THR A 380 -4.83 10.78 -19.67
N TYR A 381 -4.39 10.00 -20.67
CA TYR A 381 -3.11 9.28 -20.60
C TYR A 381 -3.01 8.36 -19.37
N GLY A 382 -4.14 7.78 -18.94
CA GLY A 382 -4.21 6.94 -17.72
C GLY A 382 -4.17 7.71 -16.40
N LEU A 383 -4.24 9.06 -16.38
CA LEU A 383 -4.33 9.85 -15.14
C LEU A 383 -5.70 9.74 -14.45
N LEU A 384 -6.80 9.55 -15.21
CA LEU A 384 -8.14 9.33 -14.67
C LEU A 384 -8.72 8.06 -15.29
N ASN A 385 -8.53 6.91 -14.63
CA ASN A 385 -9.08 5.65 -15.09
C ASN A 385 -10.55 5.50 -14.65
N SER A 386 -11.43 5.16 -15.60
CA SER A 386 -12.67 4.43 -15.31
C SER A 386 -12.55 2.97 -15.75
N TYR A 387 -13.60 2.16 -15.57
CA TYR A 387 -13.57 0.72 -15.85
C TYR A 387 -14.00 0.41 -17.30
N ASP A 388 -13.32 -0.52 -17.99
CA ASP A 388 -13.72 -1.04 -19.32
C ASP A 388 -14.84 -2.09 -19.17
N ASN A 389 -16.03 -1.67 -18.71
CA ASN A 389 -17.10 -2.60 -18.33
C ASN A 389 -17.71 -3.33 -19.54
N ARG A 390 -17.87 -2.69 -20.71
CA ARG A 390 -18.44 -3.33 -21.92
C ARG A 390 -17.48 -4.38 -22.48
N LYS A 391 -16.18 -4.09 -22.48
CA LYS A 391 -15.12 -5.07 -22.78
C LYS A 391 -15.24 -6.30 -21.89
N ASN A 392 -15.33 -6.09 -20.58
CA ASN A 392 -15.45 -7.17 -19.60
C ASN A 392 -16.73 -7.97 -19.80
N PHE A 393 -17.86 -7.31 -20.11
CA PHE A 393 -19.12 -7.97 -20.43
C PHE A 393 -18.99 -8.92 -21.63
N ILE A 394 -18.41 -8.46 -22.74
CA ILE A 394 -18.19 -9.27 -23.95
C ILE A 394 -17.25 -10.44 -23.69
N PHE A 395 -16.19 -10.24 -22.90
CA PHE A 395 -15.24 -11.31 -22.58
C PHE A 395 -15.82 -12.37 -21.65
N LEU A 396 -16.60 -11.98 -20.63
CA LEU A 396 -17.33 -12.92 -19.80
C LEU A 396 -18.33 -13.71 -20.63
N LEU A 397 -19.04 -13.05 -21.55
CA LEU A 397 -19.97 -13.72 -22.46
C LEU A 397 -19.26 -14.71 -23.39
N TYR A 398 -18.05 -14.38 -23.87
CA TYR A 398 -17.21 -15.30 -24.64
C TYR A 398 -16.82 -16.55 -23.84
N LYS A 399 -16.42 -16.41 -22.56
CA LYS A 399 -16.16 -17.56 -21.68
C LYS A 399 -17.40 -18.45 -21.50
N VAL A 400 -18.58 -17.86 -21.36
CA VAL A 400 -19.84 -18.64 -21.29
C VAL A 400 -20.10 -19.36 -22.61
N TRP A 401 -19.90 -18.69 -23.76
CA TRP A 401 -20.04 -19.29 -25.08
C TRP A 401 -19.08 -20.47 -25.30
N GLU A 402 -17.82 -20.36 -24.89
CA GLU A 402 -16.81 -21.42 -25.02
C GLU A 402 -17.25 -22.73 -24.35
N LEU A 403 -18.03 -22.63 -23.27
CA LEU A 403 -18.54 -23.75 -22.46
C LEU A 403 -20.00 -24.13 -22.79
N SER A 404 -20.50 -23.77 -23.97
CA SER A 404 -21.89 -23.94 -24.39
C SER A 404 -22.04 -24.77 -25.68
N LYS A 405 -23.26 -25.25 -25.97
CA LYS A 405 -23.59 -25.98 -27.20
C LYS A 405 -23.42 -25.15 -28.48
N TYR A 406 -23.31 -23.83 -28.35
CA TYR A 406 -23.12 -22.90 -29.46
C TYR A 406 -21.66 -22.85 -29.94
N ASN A 407 -20.70 -23.27 -29.10
CA ASN A 407 -19.32 -23.47 -29.51
C ASN A 407 -19.14 -24.88 -30.12
N PRO A 408 -18.73 -24.99 -31.39
CA PRO A 408 -18.61 -26.27 -32.08
C PRO A 408 -17.46 -27.13 -31.54
N LYS A 409 -16.50 -26.56 -30.78
CA LYS A 409 -15.40 -27.31 -30.15
C LYS A 409 -15.76 -27.87 -28.77
N TYR A 410 -16.87 -27.42 -28.17
CA TYR A 410 -17.33 -27.86 -26.86
C TYR A 410 -18.02 -29.22 -26.94
N GLY A 411 -17.60 -30.17 -26.11
CA GLY A 411 -18.20 -31.51 -26.03
C GLY A 411 -19.38 -31.51 -25.07
N ASP A 412 -20.56 -31.15 -25.57
CA ASP A 412 -21.78 -31.21 -24.75
C ASP A 412 -22.06 -32.68 -24.34
N PRO A 413 -22.45 -32.94 -23.08
CA PRO A 413 -22.74 -34.30 -22.62
C PRO A 413 -23.80 -35.05 -23.41
N SER A 414 -24.66 -34.35 -24.17
CA SER A 414 -25.68 -34.94 -25.04
C SER A 414 -25.13 -35.47 -26.37
N TYR A 415 -23.89 -35.13 -26.75
CA TYR A 415 -23.30 -35.55 -28.02
C TYR A 415 -22.82 -37.00 -27.95
N THR A 416 -23.06 -37.72 -29.04
CA THR A 416 -22.75 -39.16 -29.19
C THR A 416 -21.66 -39.42 -30.23
N GLN A 417 -21.37 -38.45 -31.09
CA GLN A 417 -20.39 -38.53 -32.17
C GLN A 417 -19.04 -37.91 -31.76
N PRO A 418 -17.91 -38.49 -32.23
CA PRO A 418 -16.60 -37.91 -32.00
C PRO A 418 -16.41 -36.60 -32.79
N LYS A 419 -15.43 -35.80 -32.37
CA LYS A 419 -14.96 -34.62 -33.11
C LYS A 419 -14.51 -35.02 -34.52
N ASN A 420 -14.77 -34.16 -35.50
CA ASN A 420 -14.22 -34.29 -36.85
C ASN A 420 -12.74 -33.89 -36.90
N ALA A 421 -12.13 -33.98 -38.09
CA ALA A 421 -10.71 -33.65 -38.32
C ALA A 421 -10.32 -32.20 -37.99
N PHE A 422 -11.28 -31.31 -37.80
CA PHE A 422 -11.09 -29.91 -37.42
C PHE A 422 -11.39 -29.66 -35.93
N GLY A 423 -11.53 -30.71 -35.12
CA GLY A 423 -11.81 -30.61 -33.69
C GLY A 423 -13.25 -30.20 -33.36
N ILE A 424 -14.17 -30.27 -34.33
CA ILE A 424 -15.56 -29.81 -34.23
C ILE A 424 -16.52 -30.99 -34.03
N TYR A 425 -17.50 -30.84 -33.14
CA TYR A 425 -18.60 -31.79 -32.97
C TYR A 425 -19.70 -31.60 -34.03
N PRO A 426 -20.00 -32.61 -34.86
CA PRO A 426 -21.05 -32.53 -35.89
C PRO A 426 -22.45 -32.31 -35.32
N GLU A 427 -22.68 -32.74 -34.08
CA GLU A 427 -23.96 -32.59 -33.37
C GLU A 427 -24.15 -31.21 -32.74
N SER A 428 -23.14 -30.34 -32.80
CA SER A 428 -23.24 -28.99 -32.24
C SER A 428 -24.30 -28.14 -32.94
N TYR A 429 -24.88 -27.19 -32.19
CA TYR A 429 -26.11 -26.48 -32.60
C TYR A 429 -26.01 -25.88 -34.02
N TYR A 430 -24.89 -25.20 -34.32
CA TYR A 430 -24.65 -24.56 -35.61
C TYR A 430 -24.14 -25.52 -36.71
N MET A 431 -23.61 -26.69 -36.33
CA MET A 431 -23.06 -27.68 -37.28
C MET A 431 -24.07 -28.77 -37.65
N LYS A 432 -25.19 -28.84 -36.92
CA LYS A 432 -26.24 -29.84 -37.13
C LYS A 432 -26.78 -29.78 -38.56
N LEU A 433 -26.72 -30.94 -39.22
CA LEU A 433 -27.27 -31.12 -40.56
C LEU A 433 -28.78 -31.29 -40.53
N ILE A 434 -29.47 -30.65 -41.47
CA ILE A 434 -30.89 -30.79 -41.75
C ILE A 434 -31.09 -31.33 -43.17
N THR A 435 -32.17 -32.09 -43.35
CA THR A 435 -32.56 -32.60 -44.67
C THR A 435 -33.35 -31.53 -45.40
N ALA A 436 -32.87 -31.06 -46.55
CA ALA A 436 -33.66 -30.17 -47.39
C ALA A 436 -34.84 -30.94 -47.99
N ASN A 437 -36.05 -30.36 -47.97
CA ASN A 437 -37.26 -31.00 -48.49
C ASN A 437 -37.03 -31.57 -49.90
N GLY A 438 -37.12 -32.88 -50.04
CA GLY A 438 -36.97 -33.59 -51.32
C GLY A 438 -35.53 -33.85 -51.79
N SER A 439 -34.50 -33.52 -51.01
CA SER A 439 -33.09 -33.76 -51.34
C SER A 439 -32.45 -34.83 -50.45
N SER A 440 -31.57 -35.65 -51.03
CA SER A 440 -30.70 -36.58 -50.28
C SER A 440 -29.45 -35.91 -49.70
N ILE A 441 -29.25 -34.62 -49.98
CA ILE A 441 -28.08 -33.85 -49.53
C ILE A 441 -28.43 -33.19 -48.19
N ALA A 442 -27.70 -33.58 -47.15
CA ALA A 442 -27.80 -32.96 -45.83
C ALA A 442 -27.02 -31.63 -45.83
N LEU A 443 -27.68 -30.53 -45.46
CA LEU A 443 -27.09 -29.19 -45.40
C LEU A 443 -27.09 -28.70 -43.95
N THR A 444 -26.18 -27.80 -43.59
CA THR A 444 -26.26 -27.16 -42.25
C THR A 444 -27.45 -26.22 -42.21
N ALA A 445 -28.15 -26.13 -41.08
CA ALA A 445 -29.30 -25.22 -40.96
C ALA A 445 -28.92 -23.72 -40.91
N TYR A 446 -27.65 -23.42 -40.65
CA TYR A 446 -27.18 -22.06 -40.31
C TYR A 446 -26.07 -21.53 -41.20
N TYR A 447 -25.40 -22.38 -41.98
CA TYR A 447 -24.44 -21.95 -42.99
C TYR A 447 -24.96 -22.27 -44.37
N ASP A 448 -24.92 -21.24 -45.19
CA ASP A 448 -25.27 -21.26 -46.60
C ASP A 448 -24.20 -20.46 -47.33
N SER A 449 -23.62 -21.03 -48.39
CA SER A 449 -22.49 -20.42 -49.10
C SER A 449 -22.84 -19.09 -49.78
N GLU A 450 -24.13 -18.79 -49.97
CA GLU A 450 -24.60 -17.57 -50.63
C GLU A 450 -25.06 -16.51 -49.63
N THR A 451 -25.59 -16.92 -48.47
CA THR A 451 -26.28 -16.02 -47.53
C THR A 451 -25.67 -15.97 -46.13
N SER A 452 -24.85 -16.95 -45.74
CA SER A 452 -24.16 -17.00 -44.44
C SER A 452 -22.87 -17.87 -44.47
N PRO A 453 -21.84 -17.49 -45.25
CA PRO A 453 -20.58 -18.23 -45.33
C PRO A 453 -19.89 -18.51 -43.98
N ALA A 454 -19.42 -19.74 -43.75
CA ALA A 454 -18.74 -20.11 -42.49
C ALA A 454 -17.36 -19.46 -42.27
N PHE A 455 -16.79 -18.90 -43.34
CA PHE A 455 -15.46 -18.31 -43.35
C PHE A 455 -15.56 -16.87 -43.80
N ILE A 456 -14.97 -15.93 -43.05
CA ILE A 456 -14.63 -14.61 -43.59
C ILE A 456 -13.16 -14.66 -43.98
N TYR A 457 -12.93 -14.50 -45.28
CA TYR A 457 -11.59 -14.53 -45.86
C TYR A 457 -11.14 -13.10 -46.15
N TYR A 458 -10.26 -12.57 -45.29
CA TYR A 458 -9.54 -11.32 -45.51
C TYR A 458 -8.27 -11.65 -46.33
N ASP A 459 -8.41 -11.85 -47.64
CA ASP A 459 -7.24 -11.97 -48.52
C ASP A 459 -6.74 -10.60 -48.93
N SER A 460 -5.52 -10.25 -48.51
CA SER A 460 -4.83 -9.11 -49.08
C SER A 460 -4.56 -9.26 -50.59
N ARG A 461 -4.68 -10.47 -51.17
CA ARG A 461 -4.56 -10.73 -52.62
C ARG A 461 -5.81 -10.36 -53.42
N GLU A 462 -6.98 -10.25 -52.78
CA GLU A 462 -8.17 -9.65 -53.44
C GLU A 462 -8.00 -8.13 -53.60
N ASN A 463 -7.07 -7.53 -52.86
CA ASN A 463 -6.62 -6.16 -53.12
C ASN A 463 -5.74 -6.14 -54.37
N THR A 464 -6.36 -5.98 -55.52
CA THR A 464 -5.66 -5.96 -56.81
C THR A 464 -5.26 -4.54 -57.16
N SER A 465 -3.98 -4.31 -57.43
CA SER A 465 -3.50 -3.10 -58.11
C SER A 465 -3.15 -3.45 -59.56
N ARG A 466 -3.84 -2.82 -60.52
CA ARG A 466 -3.50 -2.93 -61.94
C ARG A 466 -3.09 -1.57 -62.48
N GLN A 467 -1.87 -1.53 -63.01
CA GLN A 467 -1.37 -0.36 -63.71
C GLN A 467 -1.66 -0.49 -65.22
N THR A 468 -2.14 0.61 -65.80
CA THR A 468 -2.30 0.80 -67.24
C THR A 468 -1.46 2.02 -67.66
N ASP A 469 -1.25 2.21 -68.96
CA ASP A 469 -0.51 3.36 -69.53
C ASP A 469 -1.12 4.73 -69.19
N THR A 470 -2.32 4.76 -68.60
CA THR A 470 -3.06 5.99 -68.31
C THR A 470 -3.56 6.08 -66.87
N ALA A 471 -3.66 4.98 -66.14
CA ALA A 471 -4.16 4.99 -64.76
C ALA A 471 -3.65 3.81 -63.91
N LEU A 472 -3.56 4.03 -62.60
CA LEU A 472 -3.50 2.97 -61.58
C LEU A 472 -4.91 2.70 -61.07
N ILE A 473 -5.34 1.45 -61.13
CA ILE A 473 -6.61 1.01 -60.56
C ILE A 473 -6.28 0.11 -59.38
N SER A 474 -6.64 0.52 -58.16
CA SER A 474 -6.55 -0.31 -56.97
C SER A 474 -7.95 -0.68 -56.48
N ASN A 475 -8.14 -1.95 -56.13
CA ASN A 475 -9.31 -2.40 -55.40
C ASN A 475 -8.89 -2.68 -53.96
N THR A 476 -9.70 -2.23 -53.01
CA THR A 476 -9.56 -2.55 -51.59
C THR A 476 -10.84 -3.22 -51.13
N VAL A 477 -10.72 -4.41 -50.57
CA VAL A 477 -11.84 -5.19 -50.04
C VAL A 477 -11.85 -5.08 -48.51
N GLN A 478 -13.00 -4.72 -47.97
CA GLN A 478 -13.27 -4.57 -46.54
C GLN A 478 -14.58 -5.32 -46.20
N TYR A 479 -14.66 -5.81 -44.96
CA TYR A 479 -15.93 -6.29 -44.40
C TYR A 479 -16.36 -5.39 -43.26
N THR A 480 -17.58 -4.86 -43.34
CA THR A 480 -18.21 -4.04 -42.29
C THR A 480 -19.42 -4.74 -41.71
N LEU A 481 -19.48 -4.81 -40.39
CA LEU A 481 -20.64 -5.25 -39.64
C LEU A 481 -21.62 -4.09 -39.56
N GLY A 482 -22.86 -4.33 -39.98
CA GLY A 482 -23.98 -3.42 -39.74
C GLY A 482 -24.47 -3.52 -38.30
N ASP A 483 -25.48 -2.71 -37.96
CA ASP A 483 -26.09 -2.72 -36.63
C ASP A 483 -26.68 -4.09 -36.27
N ILE A 484 -26.76 -4.34 -34.96
CA ILE A 484 -27.48 -5.51 -34.44
C ILE A 484 -28.97 -5.29 -34.69
N GLU A 485 -29.59 -6.22 -35.43
CA GLU A 485 -31.03 -6.24 -35.72
C GLU A 485 -31.65 -7.51 -35.10
N GLY A 486 -32.06 -7.41 -33.84
CA GLY A 486 -32.63 -8.50 -33.06
C GLY A 486 -31.60 -9.60 -32.78
N LYS A 487 -31.73 -10.73 -33.49
CA LYS A 487 -30.82 -11.89 -33.33
C LYS A 487 -29.71 -11.94 -34.37
N LYS A 488 -29.71 -11.01 -35.33
CA LYS A 488 -28.91 -11.09 -36.54
C LYS A 488 -27.98 -9.90 -36.68
N ILE A 489 -26.82 -10.15 -37.28
CA ILE A 489 -25.87 -9.13 -37.72
C ILE A 489 -25.64 -9.33 -39.22
N LYS A 490 -25.77 -8.24 -39.98
CA LYS A 490 -25.46 -8.23 -41.42
C LYS A 490 -24.00 -7.85 -41.59
N ILE A 491 -23.25 -8.69 -42.28
CA ILE A 491 -21.89 -8.38 -42.69
C ILE A 491 -21.95 -7.95 -44.15
N HIS A 492 -21.38 -6.79 -44.46
CA HIS A 492 -21.29 -6.27 -45.82
C HIS A 492 -19.86 -6.40 -46.32
N LYS A 493 -19.71 -6.77 -47.59
CA LYS A 493 -18.45 -6.68 -48.33
C LYS A 493 -18.45 -5.35 -49.07
N GLU A 494 -17.50 -4.51 -48.73
CA GLU A 494 -17.23 -3.23 -49.35
C GLU A 494 -16.00 -3.35 -50.25
N ILE A 495 -16.16 -2.94 -51.51
CA ILE A 495 -15.08 -2.87 -52.48
C ILE A 495 -14.90 -1.41 -52.86
N THR A 496 -13.77 -0.83 -52.46
CA THR A 496 -13.36 0.51 -52.85
C THR A 496 -12.42 0.39 -54.05
N THR A 497 -12.85 0.90 -55.20
CA THR A 497 -12.01 1.01 -56.39
C THR A 497 -11.50 2.43 -56.51
N THR A 498 -10.19 2.60 -56.44
CA THR A 498 -9.51 3.89 -56.64
C THR A 498 -8.83 3.88 -58.00
N VAL A 499 -9.24 4.80 -58.87
CA VAL A 499 -8.63 5.02 -60.19
C VAL A 499 -7.84 6.31 -60.15
N THR A 500 -6.51 6.20 -60.15
CA THR A 500 -5.59 7.34 -60.23
C THR A 500 -5.15 7.53 -61.67
N ASN A 501 -5.61 8.58 -62.35
CA ASN A 501 -5.29 8.87 -63.74
C ASN A 501 -4.00 9.69 -63.85
N PHE A 502 -2.97 9.12 -64.46
CA PHE A 502 -1.64 9.75 -64.58
C PHE A 502 -1.59 10.90 -65.58
N LYS A 503 -2.61 11.09 -66.43
CA LYS A 503 -2.63 12.10 -67.50
C LYS A 503 -3.63 13.25 -67.25
N SER A 504 -4.30 13.29 -66.11
CA SER A 504 -5.25 14.36 -65.77
C SER A 504 -4.51 15.62 -65.30
N THR A 505 -4.89 16.79 -65.84
CA THR A 505 -4.41 18.11 -65.39
C THR A 505 -5.28 18.75 -64.31
N LYS A 506 -6.31 18.05 -63.82
CA LYS A 506 -7.18 18.52 -62.73
C LYS A 506 -6.58 18.13 -61.37
N GLU A 507 -6.71 19.00 -60.36
CA GLU A 507 -6.20 18.82 -58.99
C GLU A 507 -6.68 17.53 -58.28
N ASN A 508 -7.75 16.88 -58.77
CA ASN A 508 -8.15 15.54 -58.36
C ASN A 508 -8.07 14.57 -59.56
N SER A 509 -6.91 13.91 -59.73
CA SER A 509 -6.70 12.86 -60.72
C SER A 509 -7.26 11.50 -60.30
N GLN A 510 -7.82 11.42 -59.09
CA GLN A 510 -8.36 10.21 -58.48
C GLN A 510 -9.88 10.18 -58.58
N THR A 511 -10.43 9.04 -59.01
CA THR A 511 -11.85 8.72 -58.91
C THR A 511 -12.00 7.54 -57.96
N ILE A 512 -12.82 7.69 -56.93
CA ILE A 512 -13.11 6.64 -55.94
C ILE A 512 -14.55 6.17 -56.17
N SER A 513 -14.75 4.87 -56.33
CA SER A 513 -16.07 4.25 -56.37
C SER A 513 -16.17 3.17 -55.31
N ASN A 514 -17.21 3.24 -54.48
CA ASN A 514 -17.48 2.29 -53.41
C ASN A 514 -18.65 1.40 -53.81
N PHE A 515 -18.45 0.08 -53.76
CA PHE A 515 -19.48 -0.91 -53.96
C PHE A 515 -19.70 -1.67 -52.66
N LYS A 516 -20.87 -1.47 -52.04
CA LYS A 516 -21.29 -2.19 -50.82
C LYS A 516 -22.28 -3.28 -51.20
N SER A 517 -21.98 -4.51 -50.81
CA SER A 517 -22.83 -5.69 -51.05
C SER A 517 -23.02 -6.46 -49.75
N LEU A 518 -24.18 -7.11 -49.57
CA LEU A 518 -24.38 -7.98 -48.41
C LEU A 518 -23.52 -9.25 -48.58
N TYR A 519 -22.63 -9.49 -47.62
CA TYR A 519 -21.80 -10.70 -47.58
C TYR A 519 -22.53 -11.88 -46.94
N GLY A 520 -23.25 -11.60 -45.85
CA GLY A 520 -24.08 -12.59 -45.21
C GLY A 520 -24.82 -12.06 -43.99
N THR A 521 -25.81 -12.81 -43.53
CA THR A 521 -26.60 -12.49 -42.34
C THR A 521 -26.43 -13.60 -41.31
N TYR A 522 -25.83 -13.26 -40.17
CA TYR A 522 -25.38 -14.24 -39.18
C TYR A 522 -26.13 -14.10 -37.86
N ASP A 523 -26.33 -15.21 -37.13
CA ASP A 523 -26.74 -15.13 -35.73
C ASP A 523 -25.60 -14.62 -34.85
N ILE A 524 -25.93 -13.90 -33.77
CA ILE A 524 -24.96 -13.30 -32.82
C ILE A 524 -23.97 -14.33 -32.24
N TYR A 525 -24.43 -15.55 -31.91
CA TYR A 525 -23.56 -16.63 -31.41
C TYR A 525 -23.01 -17.55 -32.50
N GLN A 526 -23.32 -17.27 -33.77
CA GLN A 526 -22.86 -18.10 -34.88
C GLN A 526 -21.33 -18.10 -34.89
N PRO A 527 -20.69 -19.28 -34.88
CA PRO A 527 -19.26 -19.38 -35.00
C PRO A 527 -18.85 -18.95 -36.41
N ILE A 528 -17.80 -18.15 -36.50
CA ILE A 528 -17.21 -17.77 -37.77
C ILE A 528 -15.71 -17.97 -37.69
N SER A 529 -15.17 -18.59 -38.74
CA SER A 529 -13.73 -18.73 -38.89
C SER A 529 -13.22 -17.52 -39.65
N ILE A 530 -12.25 -16.82 -39.07
CA ILE A 530 -11.68 -15.65 -39.71
C ILE A 530 -10.25 -15.98 -40.15
N ILE A 531 -9.99 -15.80 -41.44
CA ILE A 531 -8.70 -16.07 -42.06
C ILE A 531 -8.15 -14.75 -42.59
N GLY A 532 -6.92 -14.40 -42.20
CA GLY A 532 -6.24 -13.18 -42.65
C GLY A 532 -6.62 -11.88 -41.91
N PHE A 533 -7.52 -11.95 -40.93
CA PHE A 533 -7.90 -10.80 -40.10
C PHE A 533 -6.83 -10.52 -39.04
N LYS A 534 -6.37 -9.27 -38.98
CA LYS A 534 -5.48 -8.76 -37.94
C LYS A 534 -6.30 -7.91 -36.95
N PRO A 535 -6.69 -8.43 -35.77
CA PRO A 535 -7.39 -7.64 -34.76
C PRO A 535 -6.52 -6.50 -34.20
N ASP A 536 -7.17 -5.53 -33.55
CA ASP A 536 -6.51 -4.44 -32.82
C ASP A 536 -5.53 -4.99 -31.77
N LEU A 537 -4.29 -4.52 -31.77
CA LEU A 537 -3.23 -5.07 -30.92
C LEU A 537 -3.52 -4.93 -29.41
N ASN A 538 -4.22 -3.87 -28.97
CA ASN A 538 -4.57 -3.68 -27.56
C ASN A 538 -5.67 -4.68 -27.14
N LEU A 539 -6.54 -5.06 -28.08
CA LEU A 539 -7.50 -6.13 -27.89
C LEU A 539 -6.80 -7.49 -27.82
N VAL A 540 -5.80 -7.74 -28.67
CA VAL A 540 -5.00 -8.98 -28.68
C VAL A 540 -4.23 -9.19 -27.38
N GLU A 541 -3.55 -8.17 -26.86
CA GLU A 541 -2.85 -8.25 -25.57
C GLU A 541 -3.82 -8.60 -24.42
N SER A 542 -5.03 -8.05 -24.45
CA SER A 542 -6.08 -8.35 -23.48
C SER A 542 -6.64 -9.77 -23.63
N LEU A 543 -6.67 -10.30 -24.84
CA LEU A 543 -7.08 -11.68 -25.15
C LEU A 543 -5.98 -12.70 -24.74
N ASN A 544 -4.69 -12.33 -24.79
CA ASN A 544 -3.59 -13.18 -24.33
C ASN A 544 -3.67 -13.47 -22.81
N GLY A 545 -4.16 -12.51 -22.01
CA GLY A 545 -4.42 -12.70 -20.58
C GLY A 545 -5.53 -13.71 -20.25
N LEU A 546 -6.33 -14.12 -21.24
CA LEU A 546 -7.41 -15.10 -21.07
C LEU A 546 -6.96 -16.56 -21.21
N LYS A 547 -5.66 -16.85 -21.39
CA LYS A 547 -5.15 -18.19 -21.73
C LYS A 547 -5.98 -18.84 -22.85
N ILE A 548 -6.07 -18.16 -24.00
CA ILE A 548 -6.52 -18.82 -25.23
C ILE A 548 -5.50 -19.92 -25.51
N ASN A 549 -5.88 -21.18 -25.26
CA ASN A 549 -5.06 -22.40 -25.31
C ASN A 549 -3.72 -22.24 -26.05
N SER A 550 -2.67 -21.96 -25.29
CA SER A 550 -1.29 -21.81 -25.75
C SER A 550 -0.61 -23.14 -26.08
N GLU A 551 -1.36 -24.19 -26.45
CA GLU A 551 -0.81 -25.54 -26.67
C GLU A 551 -1.18 -26.19 -28.00
N SER A 552 -1.94 -25.53 -28.89
CA SER A 552 -2.21 -26.07 -30.23
C SER A 552 -1.96 -25.05 -31.32
N GLN A 553 -0.98 -25.32 -32.18
CA GLN A 553 -0.80 -24.72 -33.51
C GLN A 553 -1.98 -25.07 -34.46
N GLU A 554 -3.23 -24.77 -34.08
CA GLU A 554 -4.39 -24.96 -34.97
C GLU A 554 -4.67 -23.70 -35.79
N TYR A 555 -4.65 -23.86 -37.11
CA TYR A 555 -4.54 -22.82 -38.14
C TYR A 555 -5.81 -21.98 -38.41
N THR A 556 -6.81 -21.91 -37.52
CA THR A 556 -7.93 -20.96 -37.71
C THR A 556 -8.67 -20.64 -36.41
N PRO A 557 -8.70 -19.39 -35.93
CA PRO A 557 -9.51 -19.00 -34.78
C PRO A 557 -11.00 -19.04 -35.16
N ILE A 558 -11.79 -19.85 -34.45
CA ILE A 558 -13.26 -19.86 -34.52
C ILE A 558 -13.76 -18.94 -33.41
N ILE A 559 -14.43 -17.85 -33.77
CA ILE A 559 -15.00 -16.90 -32.80
C ILE A 559 -16.49 -16.68 -33.05
N PRO A 560 -17.28 -16.29 -32.03
CA PRO A 560 -18.68 -15.92 -32.26
C PRO A 560 -18.79 -14.52 -32.90
N VAL A 561 -19.84 -14.32 -33.70
CA VAL A 561 -20.08 -13.06 -34.44
C VAL A 561 -20.23 -11.83 -33.51
N PHE A 562 -20.76 -11.98 -32.30
CA PHE A 562 -20.81 -10.86 -31.33
C PHE A 562 -19.44 -10.36 -30.91
N LEU A 563 -18.44 -11.25 -30.83
CA LEU A 563 -17.08 -10.85 -30.50
C LEU A 563 -16.51 -10.06 -31.66
N LEU A 564 -16.73 -10.51 -32.91
CA LEU A 564 -16.35 -9.78 -34.13
C LEU A 564 -17.01 -8.40 -34.19
N TYR A 565 -18.30 -8.29 -33.82
CA TYR A 565 -19.02 -7.01 -33.72
C TYR A 565 -18.36 -6.07 -32.71
N TYR A 566 -18.03 -6.57 -31.51
CA TYR A 566 -17.29 -5.78 -30.52
C TYR A 566 -15.89 -5.38 -31.02
N MET A 567 -15.19 -6.25 -31.75
CA MET A 567 -13.88 -5.90 -32.32
C MET A 567 -13.97 -4.68 -33.26
N GLN A 568 -15.04 -4.59 -34.08
CA GLN A 568 -15.27 -3.44 -34.95
C GLN A 568 -15.73 -2.21 -34.16
N ASP A 569 -16.73 -2.33 -33.28
CA ASP A 569 -17.23 -1.22 -32.45
C ASP A 569 -16.12 -0.62 -31.57
N TYR A 570 -15.26 -1.46 -30.99
CA TYR A 570 -14.09 -1.02 -30.23
C TYR A 570 -13.10 -0.22 -31.10
N SER A 571 -12.90 -0.63 -32.35
CA SER A 571 -12.07 0.12 -33.32
C SER A 571 -12.72 1.44 -33.73
N ASP A 572 -14.03 1.46 -33.97
CA ASP A 572 -14.78 2.64 -34.41
C ASP A 572 -14.94 3.68 -33.29
N LEU A 573 -15.15 3.24 -32.04
CA LEU A 573 -15.15 4.11 -30.86
C LEU A 573 -13.82 4.85 -30.69
N LYS A 574 -12.68 4.18 -30.90
CA LYS A 574 -11.36 4.85 -30.90
C LYS A 574 -11.27 5.95 -31.97
N LYS A 575 -11.87 5.75 -33.15
CA LYS A 575 -11.88 6.74 -34.23
C LYS A 575 -12.75 7.97 -33.90
N ILE A 576 -13.94 7.76 -33.32
CA ILE A 576 -14.85 8.84 -32.91
C ILE A 576 -14.23 9.67 -31.77
N ASP A 577 -13.63 9.01 -30.79
CA ASP A 577 -12.96 9.62 -29.64
C ASP A 577 -11.77 10.51 -30.08
N PHE A 578 -11.02 10.10 -31.10
CA PHE A 578 -9.97 10.90 -31.73
C PHE A 578 -10.52 12.16 -32.41
N GLY A 579 -11.64 12.06 -33.14
CA GLY A 579 -12.27 13.21 -33.81
C GLY A 579 -12.74 14.31 -32.85
N ILE A 580 -13.24 13.92 -31.67
CA ILE A 580 -13.64 14.85 -30.61
C ILE A 580 -12.41 15.51 -29.96
N MET A 581 -11.35 14.73 -29.70
CA MET A 581 -10.10 15.20 -29.09
C MET A 581 -9.39 16.26 -29.97
N LEU A 582 -9.19 15.96 -31.26
CA LEU A 582 -8.55 16.88 -32.21
C LEU A 582 -9.32 18.20 -32.35
N THR A 583 -10.66 18.14 -32.34
CA THR A 583 -11.53 19.33 -32.40
C THR A 583 -11.41 20.19 -31.13
N ALA A 584 -11.35 19.56 -29.96
CA ALA A 584 -11.18 20.25 -28.68
C ALA A 584 -9.78 20.89 -28.55
N GLU A 585 -8.72 20.20 -28.97
CA GLU A 585 -7.34 20.70 -28.93
C GLU A 585 -7.11 21.87 -29.90
N ILE A 586 -7.70 21.83 -31.09
CA ILE A 586 -7.68 22.96 -32.05
C ILE A 586 -8.41 24.17 -31.48
N ALA A 587 -9.56 23.96 -30.83
CA ALA A 587 -10.33 25.04 -30.20
C ALA A 587 -9.59 25.68 -29.02
N MET A 588 -8.86 24.90 -28.23
CA MET A 588 -8.08 25.39 -27.08
C MET A 588 -6.80 26.14 -27.46
N ASN A 589 -6.22 25.87 -28.64
CA ASN A 589 -4.98 26.51 -29.11
C ASN A 589 -5.20 27.82 -29.90
N LEU A 590 -6.45 28.23 -30.16
CA LEU A 590 -6.79 29.44 -30.94
C LEU A 590 -7.02 30.71 -30.08
N THR A 591 -6.78 30.68 -28.76
CA THR A 591 -7.14 31.78 -27.85
C THR A 591 -6.07 32.86 -27.62
N GLY A 592 -5.17 33.10 -28.58
CA GLY A 592 -4.11 34.13 -28.48
C GLY A 592 -4.11 35.13 -29.65
N ALA A 593 -3.90 36.42 -29.37
CA ALA A 593 -3.93 37.50 -30.37
C ALA A 593 -2.83 37.43 -31.47
N GLY A 594 -1.89 36.48 -31.38
CA GLY A 594 -0.90 36.17 -32.44
C GLY A 594 -1.34 35.07 -33.42
N ALA A 595 -2.44 34.34 -33.15
CA ALA A 595 -2.86 33.16 -33.90
C ALA A 595 -3.43 33.44 -35.32
N LEU A 596 -3.67 34.71 -35.66
CA LEU A 596 -4.21 35.10 -36.98
C LEU A 596 -3.19 34.92 -38.12
N SER A 597 -1.87 35.00 -37.87
CA SER A 597 -0.84 34.74 -38.89
C SER A 597 -0.61 33.25 -39.16
N ASP A 598 -0.99 32.40 -38.22
CA ASP A 598 -0.80 30.94 -38.28
C ASP A 598 -1.97 30.23 -38.98
N LEU A 599 -3.06 30.96 -39.28
CA LEU A 599 -4.19 30.51 -40.09
C LEU A 599 -3.78 30.02 -41.50
N LYS A 600 -2.63 30.43 -42.02
CA LYS A 600 -2.10 29.93 -43.31
C LYS A 600 -1.80 28.42 -43.29
N TYR A 601 -1.53 27.85 -42.11
CA TYR A 601 -1.26 26.41 -41.94
C TYR A 601 -2.53 25.56 -41.77
N ILE A 602 -3.68 26.17 -41.48
CA ILE A 602 -5.00 25.49 -41.52
C ILE A 602 -5.33 24.98 -42.94
N GLY A 603 -4.72 25.58 -43.98
CA GLY A 603 -4.75 25.04 -45.33
C GLY A 603 -4.26 23.58 -45.43
N TYR A 604 -3.31 23.15 -44.59
CA TYR A 604 -2.86 21.76 -44.53
C TYR A 604 -3.86 20.85 -43.80
N LEU A 605 -4.57 21.34 -42.77
CA LEU A 605 -5.69 20.64 -42.12
C LEU A 605 -6.84 20.37 -43.11
N SER A 606 -7.08 21.29 -44.05
CA SER A 606 -8.08 21.07 -45.12
C SER A 606 -7.71 19.94 -46.09
N LYS A 607 -6.42 19.62 -46.22
CA LYS A 607 -5.90 18.47 -46.96
C LYS A 607 -5.95 17.16 -46.16
N MET A 608 -6.16 17.23 -44.84
CA MET A 608 -6.39 16.08 -43.95
C MET A 608 -7.87 15.67 -43.87
N ARG A 609 -8.79 16.44 -44.46
CA ARG A 609 -10.22 16.11 -44.57
C ARG A 609 -10.51 14.70 -45.13
N PRO A 610 -9.71 14.12 -46.06
CA PRO A 610 -9.86 12.72 -46.49
C PRO A 610 -9.57 11.69 -45.37
N ILE A 611 -8.68 12.00 -44.42
CA ILE A 611 -8.33 11.13 -43.27
C ILE A 611 -9.52 11.00 -42.31
N TRP A 612 -10.37 12.03 -42.22
CA TRP A 612 -11.59 12.02 -41.40
C TRP A 612 -12.80 11.39 -42.09
N ALA A 613 -12.75 11.20 -43.42
CA ALA A 613 -13.88 10.77 -44.25
C ALA A 613 -13.68 9.39 -44.91
N ALA A 614 -12.48 8.80 -44.85
CA ALA A 614 -12.19 7.51 -45.44
C ALA A 614 -12.51 6.36 -44.47
N GLU A 615 -13.53 5.58 -44.81
CA GLU A 615 -13.88 4.29 -44.18
C GLU A 615 -12.82 3.19 -44.39
N THR A 616 -11.79 3.46 -45.20
CA THR A 616 -10.73 2.51 -45.54
C THR A 616 -9.44 2.88 -44.82
N ALA A 617 -8.91 1.94 -44.03
CA ALA A 617 -7.56 1.86 -43.46
C ALA A 617 -6.65 3.07 -43.74
N ALA A 618 -6.29 3.83 -42.68
CA ALA A 618 -5.25 4.85 -42.75
C ALA A 618 -3.99 4.25 -43.38
N GLY A 619 -3.77 4.57 -44.64
CA GLY A 619 -2.65 4.07 -45.41
C GLY A 619 -1.37 4.79 -44.99
N SER A 620 -0.24 4.19 -45.31
CA SER A 620 1.10 4.80 -45.25
C SER A 620 1.19 6.21 -45.86
N SER A 621 0.29 6.60 -46.77
CA SER A 621 0.13 7.98 -47.26
C SER A 621 -0.17 9.00 -46.17
N ASP A 622 -0.91 8.59 -45.13
CA ASP A 622 -1.36 9.45 -44.04
C ASP A 622 -0.26 9.62 -42.98
N ALA A 623 0.55 8.57 -42.78
CA ALA A 623 1.79 8.67 -42.03
C ALA A 623 2.73 9.70 -42.67
N VAL A 624 2.90 9.70 -44.00
CA VAL A 624 3.76 10.66 -44.70
C VAL A 624 3.32 12.11 -44.50
N LEU A 625 2.01 12.38 -44.46
CA LEU A 625 1.48 13.71 -44.13
C LEU A 625 1.79 14.12 -42.67
N ALA A 626 1.88 13.17 -41.74
CA ALA A 626 2.38 13.42 -40.39
C ALA A 626 3.91 13.65 -40.35
N TRP A 627 4.68 12.94 -41.19
CA TRP A 627 6.13 13.13 -41.34
C TRP A 627 6.49 14.45 -42.03
N SER A 628 5.70 14.92 -43.01
CA SER A 628 5.91 16.24 -43.63
C SER A 628 5.61 17.39 -42.67
N ALA A 629 4.73 17.19 -41.68
CA ALA A 629 4.52 18.12 -40.57
C ALA A 629 5.78 18.26 -39.69
N VAL A 630 6.57 17.20 -39.50
CA VAL A 630 7.88 17.25 -38.79
C VAL A 630 8.87 18.19 -39.49
N ASN A 631 8.84 18.27 -40.82
CA ASN A 631 9.68 19.20 -41.58
C ASN A 631 9.26 20.68 -41.33
N GLY A 632 7.96 20.92 -41.11
CA GLY A 632 7.38 22.22 -40.72
C GLY A 632 7.70 22.68 -39.30
N VAL A 633 8.07 21.76 -38.39
CA VAL A 633 8.44 22.06 -36.99
C VAL A 633 9.64 23.01 -36.91
N THR A 634 10.51 23.05 -37.92
CA THR A 634 11.62 24.02 -37.95
C THR A 634 11.19 25.49 -38.07
N ASN A 635 9.94 25.77 -38.46
CA ASN A 635 9.44 27.15 -38.68
C ASN A 635 8.19 27.53 -37.86
N ALA A 636 7.43 26.58 -37.28
CA ALA A 636 6.25 26.85 -36.43
C ALA A 636 6.03 25.70 -35.41
N VAL A 637 6.85 25.68 -34.36
CA VAL A 637 7.15 24.51 -33.51
C VAL A 637 5.94 23.97 -32.73
N GLU A 638 5.11 24.82 -32.14
CA GLU A 638 4.13 24.40 -31.13
C GLU A 638 2.83 23.84 -31.72
N PHE A 639 2.26 24.53 -32.72
CA PHE A 639 1.02 24.10 -33.37
C PHE A 639 1.19 22.78 -34.16
N THR A 640 2.39 22.54 -34.70
CA THR A 640 2.64 21.41 -35.61
C THR A 640 2.94 20.10 -34.87
N ALA A 641 3.68 20.17 -33.76
CA ALA A 641 4.06 18.97 -32.99
C ALA A 641 2.89 18.36 -32.20
N PHE A 642 2.02 19.17 -31.58
CA PHE A 642 0.82 18.68 -30.90
C PHE A 642 -0.15 17.98 -31.86
N ASN A 643 -0.41 18.58 -33.03
CA ASN A 643 -1.27 17.96 -34.04
C ASN A 643 -0.64 16.67 -34.61
N ALA A 644 0.67 16.66 -34.87
CA ALA A 644 1.38 15.45 -35.32
C ALA A 644 1.38 14.33 -34.27
N MET A 645 1.45 14.68 -32.98
CA MET A 645 1.34 13.74 -31.87
C MET A 645 -0.07 13.16 -31.78
N SER A 646 -1.12 13.99 -31.90
CA SER A 646 -2.50 13.49 -31.90
C SER A 646 -2.75 12.52 -33.07
N ILE A 647 -2.21 12.81 -34.26
CA ILE A 647 -2.31 11.92 -35.43
C ILE A 647 -1.51 10.62 -35.24
N ASN A 648 -0.26 10.69 -34.75
CA ASN A 648 0.52 9.48 -34.49
C ASN A 648 -0.07 8.65 -33.34
N ASN A 649 -0.73 9.28 -32.38
CA ASN A 649 -1.48 8.60 -31.33
C ASN A 649 -2.71 7.89 -31.91
N TYR A 650 -3.40 8.48 -32.89
CA TYR A 650 -4.42 7.76 -33.66
C TYR A 650 -3.81 6.55 -34.36
N VAL A 651 -2.73 6.71 -35.13
CA VAL A 651 -2.06 5.60 -35.83
C VAL A 651 -1.62 4.49 -34.86
N ALA A 652 -0.97 4.82 -33.74
CA ALA A 652 -0.55 3.85 -32.72
C ALA A 652 -1.73 3.07 -32.12
N ASN A 653 -2.89 3.72 -31.97
CA ASN A 653 -4.07 3.11 -31.36
C ASN A 653 -5.02 2.46 -32.35
N THR A 654 -4.94 2.74 -33.66
CA THR A 654 -5.82 2.17 -34.68
C THR A 654 -5.13 1.20 -35.64
N THR A 655 -3.80 1.17 -35.68
CA THR A 655 -3.07 0.24 -36.56
C THR A 655 -3.13 -1.19 -36.03
N THR A 656 -3.32 -2.14 -36.94
CA THR A 656 -3.28 -3.58 -36.67
C THR A 656 -1.90 -4.19 -36.96
N ASP A 657 -0.94 -3.35 -37.35
CA ASP A 657 0.42 -3.75 -37.69
C ASP A 657 1.38 -3.38 -36.55
N SER A 658 2.02 -4.39 -35.95
CA SER A 658 2.85 -4.21 -34.74
C SER A 658 4.07 -3.33 -34.98
N GLU A 659 4.63 -3.38 -36.19
CA GLU A 659 5.81 -2.60 -36.56
C GLU A 659 5.42 -1.13 -36.75
N THR A 660 4.30 -0.87 -37.42
CA THR A 660 3.71 0.47 -37.54
C THR A 660 3.34 1.04 -36.17
N LYS A 661 2.79 0.22 -35.26
CA LYS A 661 2.49 0.62 -33.88
C LYS A 661 3.76 1.04 -33.14
N GLU A 662 4.81 0.22 -33.20
CA GLU A 662 6.10 0.49 -32.56
C GLU A 662 6.73 1.80 -33.08
N VAL A 663 6.74 2.02 -34.40
CA VAL A 663 7.21 3.30 -34.98
C VAL A 663 6.39 4.47 -34.48
N ALA A 664 5.05 4.36 -34.47
CA ALA A 664 4.15 5.44 -34.06
C ALA A 664 4.29 5.79 -32.56
N GLU A 665 4.49 4.80 -31.68
CA GLU A 665 4.72 5.01 -30.25
C GLU A 665 6.07 5.69 -29.96
N LYS A 666 7.14 5.25 -30.66
CA LYS A 666 8.46 5.89 -30.56
C LYS A 666 8.44 7.31 -31.14
N MET A 667 7.65 7.54 -32.18
CA MET A 667 7.40 8.87 -32.72
C MET A 667 6.63 9.77 -31.76
N ASN A 668 5.57 9.27 -31.12
CA ASN A 668 4.84 10.03 -30.09
C ASN A 668 5.76 10.46 -28.95
N SER A 669 6.66 9.57 -28.53
CA SER A 669 7.66 9.88 -27.52
C SER A 669 8.58 11.02 -27.97
N PHE A 670 9.07 10.98 -29.22
CA PHE A 670 9.90 12.04 -29.81
C PHE A 670 9.16 13.37 -29.92
N LEU A 671 7.93 13.39 -30.43
CA LEU A 671 7.12 14.59 -30.58
C LEU A 671 6.75 15.21 -29.23
N MET A 672 6.42 14.38 -28.23
CA MET A 672 6.14 14.83 -26.86
C MET A 672 7.34 15.55 -26.25
N TRP A 673 8.53 14.94 -26.29
CA TRP A 673 9.73 15.56 -25.73
C TRP A 673 10.17 16.81 -26.51
N THR A 674 9.95 16.83 -27.82
CA THR A 674 10.21 18.00 -28.67
C THR A 674 9.32 19.17 -28.28
N THR A 675 8.03 18.88 -28.01
CA THR A 675 7.03 19.87 -27.56
C THR A 675 7.34 20.39 -26.16
N ILE A 676 7.66 19.52 -25.22
CA ILE A 676 8.07 19.93 -23.86
C ILE A 676 9.32 20.82 -23.92
N THR A 677 10.27 20.50 -24.80
CA THR A 677 11.50 21.28 -24.98
C THR A 677 11.26 22.65 -25.60
N SER A 678 10.24 22.80 -26.46
CA SER A 678 9.91 24.11 -27.06
C SER A 678 9.31 25.08 -26.04
N GLN A 679 8.52 24.56 -25.08
CA GLN A 679 7.91 25.37 -24.02
C GLN A 679 8.83 25.60 -22.82
N PHE A 680 9.71 24.65 -22.53
CA PHE A 680 10.64 24.71 -21.40
C PHE A 680 12.03 24.32 -21.89
N VAL A 681 12.84 25.33 -22.26
CA VAL A 681 14.23 25.10 -22.70
C VAL A 681 15.09 24.73 -21.49
N ARG A 682 15.02 23.46 -21.07
CA ARG A 682 15.87 22.89 -20.03
C ARG A 682 16.80 21.81 -20.63
N PRO A 683 18.07 21.71 -20.19
CA PRO A 683 19.01 20.72 -20.75
C PRO A 683 18.53 19.25 -20.67
N TYR A 684 17.80 18.89 -19.61
CA TYR A 684 17.22 17.55 -19.43
C TYR A 684 16.16 17.19 -20.49
N THR A 685 15.36 18.16 -20.96
CA THR A 685 14.34 17.87 -21.98
C THR A 685 14.98 17.70 -23.36
N LYS A 686 16.09 18.42 -23.64
CA LYS A 686 16.92 18.22 -24.84
C LYS A 686 17.55 16.82 -24.91
N SER A 687 18.01 16.25 -23.80
CA SER A 687 18.55 14.88 -23.80
C SER A 687 17.47 13.84 -24.08
N LYS A 688 16.25 14.03 -23.55
CA LYS A 688 15.09 13.18 -23.85
C LYS A 688 14.63 13.26 -25.30
N VAL A 689 14.75 14.42 -25.96
CA VAL A 689 14.53 14.56 -27.42
C VAL A 689 15.53 13.74 -28.22
N ILE A 690 16.80 13.76 -27.83
CA ILE A 690 17.87 13.01 -28.54
C ILE A 690 17.73 11.50 -28.30
N GLU A 691 17.39 11.08 -27.08
CA GLU A 691 17.14 9.67 -26.73
C GLU A 691 15.93 9.11 -27.50
N SER A 692 14.81 9.83 -27.52
CA SER A 692 13.63 9.43 -28.28
C SER A 692 13.84 9.46 -29.79
N ALA A 693 14.65 10.40 -30.32
CA ALA A 693 15.07 10.39 -31.72
C ALA A 693 15.94 9.15 -32.04
N PHE A 694 16.85 8.76 -31.13
CA PHE A 694 17.70 7.57 -31.29
C PHE A 694 16.87 6.27 -31.26
N GLU A 695 15.90 6.17 -30.35
CA GLU A 695 14.98 5.03 -30.32
C GLU A 695 14.16 4.93 -31.60
N LEU A 696 13.64 6.06 -32.09
CA LEU A 696 12.89 6.12 -33.35
C LEU A 696 13.76 5.74 -34.56
N ASP A 697 14.97 6.30 -34.67
CA ASP A 697 15.89 6.01 -35.77
C ASP A 697 16.33 4.54 -35.81
N ASN A 698 16.68 3.95 -34.66
CA ASN A 698 17.02 2.52 -34.60
C ASN A 698 15.84 1.63 -34.97
N THR A 699 14.64 1.98 -34.53
CA THR A 699 13.42 1.22 -34.85
C THR A 699 13.20 1.24 -36.37
N VAL A 700 13.33 2.41 -37.00
CA VAL A 700 13.25 2.56 -38.46
C VAL A 700 14.39 1.83 -39.19
N ALA A 701 15.62 1.92 -38.70
CA ALA A 701 16.78 1.26 -39.29
C ALA A 701 16.69 -0.28 -39.22
N LYS A 702 16.21 -0.82 -38.09
CA LYS A 702 15.95 -2.25 -37.88
C LYS A 702 14.95 -2.78 -38.90
N PHE A 703 13.84 -2.07 -39.12
CA PHE A 703 12.85 -2.49 -40.12
C PHE A 703 13.39 -2.45 -41.55
N ASN A 704 14.15 -1.40 -41.91
CA ASN A 704 14.84 -1.33 -43.20
C ASN A 704 15.84 -2.48 -43.40
N GLN A 705 16.59 -2.87 -42.37
CA GLN A 705 17.54 -4.01 -42.42
C GLN A 705 16.84 -5.37 -42.56
N GLN A 706 15.60 -5.49 -42.09
CA GLN A 706 14.79 -6.70 -42.23
C GLN A 706 14.08 -6.79 -43.60
N ASN A 707 14.43 -5.91 -44.57
CA ASN A 707 13.74 -5.72 -45.86
C ASN A 707 12.24 -5.39 -45.71
N ILE A 708 11.86 -4.84 -44.55
CA ILE A 708 10.52 -4.38 -44.29
C ILE A 708 10.48 -2.92 -44.72
N SER A 709 9.92 -2.69 -45.91
CA SER A 709 9.82 -1.34 -46.46
C SER A 709 8.75 -0.55 -45.71
N ILE A 710 9.19 0.45 -44.93
CA ILE A 710 8.32 1.49 -44.38
C ILE A 710 7.66 2.35 -45.48
N TYR A 711 8.11 2.22 -46.73
CA TYR A 711 7.63 2.97 -47.90
C TYR A 711 6.48 2.31 -48.67
N ARG A 712 5.88 1.23 -48.14
CA ARG A 712 4.78 0.52 -48.82
C ARG A 712 3.65 1.49 -49.16
N ASP A 713 3.12 1.42 -50.39
CA ASP A 713 2.00 2.22 -50.88
C ASP A 713 2.21 3.76 -50.90
N MET A 714 3.46 4.23 -50.79
CA MET A 714 3.82 5.64 -50.91
C MET A 714 4.18 6.03 -52.34
N THR A 715 3.76 7.22 -52.77
CA THR A 715 4.24 7.83 -54.03
C THR A 715 5.70 8.28 -53.91
N SER A 716 6.39 8.46 -55.04
CA SER A 716 7.80 8.90 -55.04
C SER A 716 8.02 10.24 -54.33
N THR A 717 7.06 11.15 -54.40
CA THR A 717 7.09 12.43 -53.68
C THR A 717 6.93 12.24 -52.17
N GLN A 718 6.05 11.33 -51.77
CA GLN A 718 5.82 10.98 -50.36
C GLN A 718 7.03 10.28 -49.72
N ILE A 719 7.69 9.40 -50.47
CA ILE A 719 8.96 8.78 -50.06
C ILE A 719 10.01 9.86 -49.82
N GLN A 720 10.11 10.84 -50.72
CA GLN A 720 11.06 11.95 -50.59
C GLN A 720 10.78 12.85 -49.38
N GLU A 721 9.51 13.13 -49.07
CA GLU A 721 9.12 13.91 -47.88
C GLU A 721 9.39 13.16 -46.57
N LEU A 722 9.11 11.85 -46.55
CA LEU A 722 9.42 10.96 -45.43
C LEU A 722 10.94 10.85 -45.22
N ASP A 723 11.71 10.68 -46.29
CA ASP A 723 13.16 10.62 -46.24
C ASP A 723 13.76 11.92 -45.69
N GLN A 724 13.22 13.08 -46.06
CA GLN A 724 13.65 14.37 -45.48
C GLN A 724 13.34 14.46 -43.99
N ALA A 725 12.17 14.00 -43.55
CA ALA A 725 11.80 14.01 -42.13
C ALA A 725 12.62 13.01 -41.31
N LEU A 726 12.87 11.82 -41.88
CA LEU A 726 13.76 10.82 -41.32
C LEU A 726 15.22 11.29 -41.31
N ASP A 727 15.64 12.11 -42.28
CA ASP A 727 16.95 12.74 -42.25
C ASP A 727 17.04 13.76 -41.10
N VAL A 728 15.97 14.49 -40.77
CA VAL A 728 15.94 15.34 -39.56
C VAL A 728 16.04 14.49 -38.28
N VAL A 729 15.27 13.39 -38.19
CA VAL A 729 15.35 12.46 -37.06
C VAL A 729 16.73 11.82 -36.97
N LYS A 730 17.32 11.36 -38.09
CA LYS A 730 18.69 10.85 -38.21
C LYS A 730 19.74 11.90 -37.91
N ASN A 731 19.52 13.16 -38.23
CA ASN A 731 20.43 14.23 -37.85
C ASN A 731 20.37 14.48 -36.33
N ILE A 732 19.18 14.41 -35.72
CA ILE A 732 19.01 14.53 -34.26
C ILE A 732 19.52 13.26 -33.52
N ALA A 733 19.30 12.07 -34.08
CA ALA A 733 19.69 10.75 -33.56
C ALA A 733 21.18 10.42 -33.80
N GLY A 734 21.68 10.73 -35.00
CA GLY A 734 23.05 10.57 -35.47
C GLY A 734 24.00 11.63 -34.91
N ASN A 735 23.47 12.65 -34.26
CA ASN A 735 24.24 13.57 -33.43
C ASN A 735 24.74 12.94 -32.13
N LYS A 736 25.01 11.63 -32.05
CA LYS A 736 25.93 11.12 -31.02
C LYS A 736 27.30 11.74 -31.19
N GLU A 737 27.80 11.82 -32.43
CA GLU A 737 29.06 12.47 -32.74
C GLU A 737 28.98 13.99 -32.58
N LEU A 738 27.91 14.67 -32.99
CA LEU A 738 27.79 16.12 -32.70
C LEU A 738 27.54 16.39 -31.23
N VAL A 739 26.84 15.56 -30.46
CA VAL A 739 26.72 15.72 -29.00
C VAL A 739 28.08 15.51 -28.35
N ILE A 740 28.82 14.46 -28.74
CA ILE A 740 30.20 14.22 -28.28
C ILE A 740 31.12 15.38 -28.70
N ASN A 741 31.03 15.85 -29.94
CA ASN A 741 31.83 16.95 -30.49
C ASN A 741 31.40 18.31 -29.92
N THR A 742 30.12 18.50 -29.59
CA THR A 742 29.58 19.71 -28.92
C THR A 742 30.00 19.72 -27.46
N VAL A 743 30.02 18.56 -26.78
CA VAL A 743 30.62 18.43 -25.45
C VAL A 743 32.11 18.76 -25.52
N ILE A 744 32.86 18.17 -26.45
CA ILE A 744 34.29 18.46 -26.65
C ILE A 744 34.51 19.95 -26.98
N GLN A 745 33.75 20.51 -27.91
CA GLN A 745 33.85 21.90 -28.35
C GLN A 745 33.50 22.87 -27.21
N LYS A 746 32.38 22.68 -26.50
CA LYS A 746 31.99 23.54 -25.37
C LYS A 746 32.99 23.44 -24.22
N LEU A 747 33.47 22.24 -23.89
CA LEU A 747 34.53 22.06 -22.89
C LEU A 747 35.87 22.68 -23.34
N THR A 748 36.13 22.74 -24.65
CA THR A 748 37.31 23.44 -25.21
C THR A 748 37.14 24.97 -25.13
N GLU A 749 35.95 25.49 -25.47
CA GLU A 749 35.61 26.93 -25.39
C GLU A 749 35.66 27.47 -23.95
N GLN A 750 35.36 26.61 -22.98
CA GLN A 750 35.39 26.92 -21.55
C GLN A 750 36.83 26.94 -20.95
N GLY A 751 37.83 26.45 -21.69
CA GLY A 751 39.25 26.51 -21.32
C GLY A 751 39.57 25.90 -19.95
N THR A 752 40.32 26.64 -19.13
CA THR A 752 40.86 26.14 -17.84
C THR A 752 39.81 25.69 -16.83
N GLU A 753 38.54 26.09 -17.00
CA GLU A 753 37.42 25.65 -16.16
C GLU A 753 36.96 24.20 -16.45
N SER A 754 37.43 23.59 -17.54
CA SER A 754 36.99 22.28 -18.03
C SER A 754 38.11 21.40 -18.61
N ASP A 755 39.37 21.86 -18.63
CA ASP A 755 40.50 21.13 -19.23
C ASP A 755 40.66 19.68 -18.73
N LYS A 756 40.45 19.41 -17.44
CA LYS A 756 40.59 18.05 -16.86
C LYS A 756 39.37 17.18 -17.20
N ILE A 757 38.18 17.77 -17.21
CA ILE A 757 36.95 17.12 -17.69
C ILE A 757 37.14 16.69 -19.14
N LEU A 758 37.63 17.60 -19.99
CA LEU A 758 37.91 17.36 -21.40
C LEU A 758 38.94 16.25 -21.59
N GLN A 759 40.03 16.28 -20.82
CA GLN A 759 41.07 15.24 -20.86
C GLN A 759 40.52 13.85 -20.50
N LYS A 760 39.77 13.72 -19.40
CA LYS A 760 39.20 12.45 -18.94
C LYS A 760 38.08 11.94 -19.84
N TYR A 761 37.20 12.82 -20.31
CA TYR A 761 36.16 12.47 -21.28
C TYR A 761 36.77 12.01 -22.62
N GLY A 762 37.88 12.63 -23.03
CA GLY A 762 38.66 12.22 -24.20
C GLY A 762 39.26 10.81 -24.10
N GLN A 763 39.52 10.32 -22.88
CA GLN A 763 40.05 8.96 -22.64
C GLN A 763 38.99 7.85 -22.72
N ILE A 764 37.70 8.20 -22.76
CA ILE A 764 36.63 7.24 -23.02
C ILE A 764 36.74 6.83 -24.49
N THR A 765 36.90 5.55 -24.79
CA THR A 765 37.07 5.07 -26.18
C THR A 765 35.75 4.59 -26.79
N SER A 766 34.83 4.10 -25.96
CA SER A 766 33.52 3.62 -26.39
C SER A 766 32.56 4.77 -26.65
N THR A 767 32.02 4.83 -27.87
CA THR A 767 30.96 5.80 -28.24
C THR A 767 29.70 5.61 -27.38
N ALA A 768 29.39 4.36 -26.99
CA ALA A 768 28.27 4.07 -26.11
C ALA A 768 28.50 4.60 -24.68
N GLU A 769 29.71 4.46 -24.16
CA GLU A 769 30.10 5.01 -22.84
C GLU A 769 30.12 6.54 -22.85
N LYS A 770 30.66 7.18 -23.90
CA LYS A 770 30.60 8.65 -24.06
C LYS A 770 29.17 9.17 -24.11
N TYR A 771 28.31 8.46 -24.83
CA TYR A 771 26.91 8.83 -24.92
C TYR A 771 26.17 8.63 -23.59
N ALA A 772 26.41 7.52 -22.88
CA ALA A 772 25.85 7.30 -21.55
C ALA A 772 26.31 8.40 -20.57
N PHE A 773 27.57 8.81 -20.62
CA PHE A 773 28.10 9.92 -19.81
C PHE A 773 27.34 11.23 -20.07
N TYR A 774 27.08 11.52 -21.34
CA TYR A 774 26.26 12.67 -21.73
C TYR A 774 24.80 12.56 -21.24
N VAL A 775 24.17 11.39 -21.39
CA VAL A 775 22.78 11.17 -20.94
C VAL A 775 22.66 11.35 -19.42
N ASP A 776 23.65 10.84 -18.69
CA ASP A 776 23.62 10.85 -17.22
C ASP A 776 23.99 12.24 -16.63
N LEU A 777 24.89 13.01 -17.26
CA LEU A 777 25.48 14.22 -16.67
C LEU A 777 25.36 15.51 -17.51
N GLY A 778 24.98 15.42 -18.79
CA GLY A 778 24.73 16.57 -19.67
C GLY A 778 25.98 17.38 -20.08
N PHE A 779 25.77 18.59 -20.60
CA PHE A 779 26.83 19.46 -21.19
C PHE A 779 27.68 20.25 -20.17
N PHE A 780 27.49 20.05 -18.86
CA PHE A 780 28.11 20.86 -17.80
C PHE A 780 27.93 22.38 -18.02
N GLU A 781 26.73 22.85 -18.38
CA GLU A 781 26.50 24.29 -18.67
C GLU A 781 26.58 25.18 -17.41
N ASP A 782 26.37 24.61 -16.23
CA ASP A 782 26.51 25.30 -14.95
C ASP A 782 28.01 25.43 -14.55
N PRO A 783 28.54 26.65 -14.40
CA PRO A 783 29.91 26.88 -13.94
C PRO A 783 30.25 26.24 -12.59
N ALA A 784 29.27 26.14 -11.67
CA ALA A 784 29.49 25.52 -10.36
C ALA A 784 29.70 24.00 -10.50
N ILE A 785 28.91 23.35 -11.36
CA ILE A 785 29.03 21.92 -11.67
C ILE A 785 30.36 21.63 -12.40
N ARG A 786 30.75 22.48 -13.37
CA ARG A 786 32.07 22.36 -14.03
C ARG A 786 33.20 22.44 -13.05
N LYS A 787 33.19 23.46 -12.19
CA LYS A 787 34.22 23.64 -11.17
C LYS A 787 34.35 22.39 -10.30
N ILE A 788 33.23 21.77 -9.91
CA ILE A 788 33.21 20.53 -9.14
C ILE A 788 33.83 19.37 -9.94
N PHE A 789 33.39 19.11 -11.16
CA PHE A 789 33.90 18.02 -11.99
C PHE A 789 35.34 18.23 -12.50
N ASN A 790 35.84 19.47 -12.52
CA ASN A 790 37.21 19.78 -12.93
C ASN A 790 38.21 19.73 -11.75
N THR A 791 37.72 19.61 -10.51
CA THR A 791 38.57 19.43 -9.32
C THR A 791 39.14 17.99 -9.23
N ASN A 792 40.18 17.79 -8.40
CA ASN A 792 40.77 16.47 -8.13
C ASN A 792 41.10 15.64 -9.39
N ASP A 793 41.59 16.28 -10.45
CA ASP A 793 41.89 15.60 -11.73
C ASP A 793 40.67 14.98 -12.41
N ALA A 794 39.50 15.60 -12.24
CA ALA A 794 38.22 15.10 -12.75
C ALA A 794 37.86 13.68 -12.30
N LYS A 795 38.23 13.36 -11.06
CA LYS A 795 37.96 12.07 -10.40
C LYS A 795 36.50 11.64 -10.43
N ALA A 796 35.55 12.57 -10.41
CA ALA A 796 34.12 12.26 -10.52
C ALA A 796 33.75 11.54 -11.84
N ILE A 797 34.53 11.77 -12.91
CA ILE A 797 34.38 11.05 -14.18
C ILE A 797 34.90 9.62 -14.05
N ASP A 798 36.05 9.42 -13.39
CA ASP A 798 36.57 8.07 -13.12
C ASP A 798 35.57 7.26 -12.27
N ASN A 799 34.94 7.91 -11.27
CA ASN A 799 33.90 7.30 -10.44
C ASN A 799 32.64 6.97 -11.25
N TRP A 800 32.22 7.86 -12.15
CA TRP A 800 31.10 7.57 -13.06
C TRP A 800 31.38 6.34 -13.92
N ARG A 801 32.59 6.25 -14.48
CA ARG A 801 33.02 5.10 -15.30
C ARG A 801 33.07 3.82 -14.46
N LEU A 802 33.48 3.92 -13.21
CA LEU A 802 33.50 2.79 -12.28
C LEU A 802 32.08 2.29 -11.98
N CYS A 803 31.12 3.18 -11.75
CA CYS A 803 29.70 2.82 -11.61
C CYS A 803 29.15 2.18 -12.89
N TYR A 804 29.44 2.76 -14.05
CA TYR A 804 29.03 2.24 -15.36
C TYR A 804 29.53 0.80 -15.59
N ALA A 805 30.80 0.52 -15.26
CA ALA A 805 31.40 -0.79 -15.41
C ALA A 805 30.84 -1.87 -14.46
N ASN A 806 30.21 -1.48 -13.35
CA ASN A 806 29.59 -2.39 -12.37
C ASN A 806 28.05 -2.37 -12.47
N ASN A 807 27.48 -1.96 -13.62
CA ASN A 807 26.03 -1.92 -13.89
C ASN A 807 25.20 -1.05 -12.94
N ILE A 808 25.82 -0.10 -12.24
CA ILE A 808 25.12 0.83 -11.35
C ILE A 808 24.47 1.92 -12.20
N THR A 809 23.15 1.87 -12.38
CA THR A 809 22.44 2.74 -13.35
C THR A 809 21.73 3.94 -12.73
N LYS A 810 21.26 3.82 -11.49
CA LYS A 810 20.45 4.82 -10.80
C LYS A 810 21.33 5.91 -10.20
N GLU A 811 22.39 5.54 -9.49
CA GLU A 811 23.23 6.44 -8.68
C GLU A 811 24.26 7.21 -9.54
N ARG A 812 24.65 6.65 -10.69
CA ARG A 812 25.64 7.28 -11.59
C ARG A 812 25.16 8.58 -12.26
N LYS A 813 23.92 9.02 -12.00
CA LYS A 813 23.34 10.28 -12.51
C LYS A 813 23.50 11.45 -11.53
N TYR A 814 23.97 11.18 -10.30
CA TYR A 814 23.95 12.15 -9.20
C TYR A 814 25.35 12.69 -8.91
N ILE A 815 25.52 13.99 -9.10
CA ILE A 815 26.83 14.67 -9.00
C ILE A 815 27.42 14.57 -7.58
N ASN A 816 26.59 14.77 -6.56
CA ASN A 816 26.99 14.66 -5.16
C ASN A 816 27.55 13.26 -4.82
N ILE A 817 26.96 12.21 -5.40
CA ILE A 817 27.43 10.82 -5.28
C ILE A 817 28.79 10.64 -5.97
N LEU A 818 28.88 11.05 -7.24
CA LEU A 818 30.07 10.83 -8.07
C LEU A 818 31.31 11.57 -7.56
N THR A 819 31.13 12.69 -6.88
CA THR A 819 32.24 13.47 -6.30
C THR A 819 32.79 12.88 -4.99
N ASN A 820 32.14 11.85 -4.45
CA ASN A 820 32.50 11.20 -3.21
C ASN A 820 33.11 9.81 -3.47
N ASP A 821 34.44 9.75 -3.59
CA ASP A 821 35.18 8.50 -3.84
C ASP A 821 34.85 7.40 -2.83
N LYS A 822 34.70 7.77 -1.55
CA LYS A 822 34.37 6.82 -0.48
C LYS A 822 33.01 6.17 -0.76
N TYR A 823 32.04 6.99 -1.15
CA TYR A 823 30.69 6.55 -1.44
C TYR A 823 30.63 5.61 -2.66
N VAL A 824 31.28 6.00 -3.76
CA VAL A 824 31.31 5.20 -4.99
C VAL A 824 32.03 3.87 -4.81
N ASN A 825 33.14 3.85 -4.06
CA ASN A 825 33.80 2.59 -3.72
C ASN A 825 32.91 1.68 -2.85
N GLY A 826 32.14 2.27 -1.94
CA GLY A 826 31.12 1.56 -1.16
C GLY A 826 30.03 0.95 -2.05
N LEU A 827 29.45 1.76 -2.94
CA LEU A 827 28.47 1.32 -3.94
C LEU A 827 28.98 0.11 -4.71
N VAL A 828 30.15 0.24 -5.33
CA VAL A 828 30.76 -0.83 -6.13
C VAL A 828 31.00 -2.08 -5.30
N ARG A 829 31.41 -1.95 -4.05
CA ARG A 829 31.64 -3.10 -3.16
C ARG A 829 30.35 -3.88 -2.89
N PHE A 830 29.23 -3.20 -2.65
CA PHE A 830 27.95 -3.86 -2.39
C PHE A 830 27.27 -4.38 -3.67
N TYR A 831 27.29 -3.64 -4.77
CA TYR A 831 26.67 -4.06 -6.05
C TYR A 831 27.42 -5.21 -6.75
N ARG A 832 28.65 -5.52 -6.34
CA ARG A 832 29.38 -6.71 -6.82
C ARG A 832 28.73 -8.02 -6.35
N GLU A 833 28.04 -7.98 -5.21
CA GLU A 833 27.27 -9.11 -4.70
C GLU A 833 25.82 -8.91 -5.14
N GLU A 834 25.33 -9.74 -6.07
CA GLU A 834 24.04 -9.57 -6.76
C GLU A 834 22.88 -9.36 -5.77
N GLU A 835 22.77 -10.21 -4.74
CA GLU A 835 21.70 -10.11 -3.73
C GLU A 835 21.75 -8.82 -2.90
N LEU A 836 22.95 -8.27 -2.65
CA LEU A 836 23.08 -7.00 -1.94
C LEU A 836 22.75 -5.81 -2.85
N GLY A 837 23.17 -5.88 -4.13
CA GLY A 837 22.82 -4.92 -5.17
C GLY A 837 21.32 -4.79 -5.36
N ASP A 838 20.62 -5.91 -5.55
CA ASP A 838 19.16 -5.95 -5.73
C ASP A 838 18.43 -5.29 -4.55
N ILE A 839 18.85 -5.58 -3.32
CA ILE A 839 18.22 -4.97 -2.12
C ILE A 839 18.50 -3.46 -2.08
N LEU A 840 19.72 -3.02 -2.40
CA LEU A 840 20.04 -1.59 -2.45
C LEU A 840 19.25 -0.85 -3.54
N GLU A 841 19.04 -1.45 -4.71
CA GLU A 841 18.25 -0.84 -5.79
C GLU A 841 16.81 -0.53 -5.36
N THR A 842 16.23 -1.37 -4.49
CA THR A 842 14.87 -1.15 -3.94
C THR A 842 14.77 0.01 -2.95
N LEU A 843 15.89 0.50 -2.42
CA LEU A 843 15.89 1.63 -1.50
C LEU A 843 15.76 2.97 -2.25
N GLU A 844 15.08 3.94 -1.63
CA GLU A 844 15.15 5.33 -2.10
C GLU A 844 16.59 5.86 -1.99
N ILE A 845 17.03 6.70 -2.94
CA ILE A 845 18.41 7.21 -3.02
C ILE A 845 18.87 7.86 -1.70
N ALA A 846 18.01 8.68 -1.09
CA ALA A 846 18.35 9.34 0.17
C ALA A 846 18.56 8.35 1.34
N LYS A 847 17.97 7.15 1.27
CA LYS A 847 18.17 6.10 2.27
C LYS A 847 19.42 5.29 1.95
N GLU A 848 19.59 4.90 0.71
CA GLU A 848 20.82 4.25 0.21
C GLU A 848 22.06 5.09 0.54
N GLU A 849 21.97 6.41 0.36
CA GLU A 849 23.04 7.35 0.69
C GLU A 849 23.46 7.23 2.17
N LYS A 850 22.49 7.22 3.08
CA LYS A 850 22.77 7.07 4.51
C LYS A 850 23.26 5.68 4.89
N PHE A 851 22.80 4.64 4.19
CA PHE A 851 23.30 3.28 4.41
C PHE A 851 24.79 3.23 4.08
N LEU A 852 25.17 3.71 2.90
CA LEU A 852 26.55 3.66 2.43
C LEU A 852 27.44 4.65 3.17
N ASP A 853 26.97 5.81 3.59
CA ASP A 853 27.73 6.66 4.52
C ASP A 853 28.11 5.91 5.81
N THR A 854 27.22 5.03 6.26
CA THR A 854 27.41 4.23 7.46
C THR A 854 28.31 3.01 7.22
N PHE A 855 28.13 2.30 6.10
CA PHE A 855 28.71 0.97 5.89
C PHE A 855 29.69 0.83 4.71
N SER A 856 29.97 1.88 3.94
CA SER A 856 30.91 1.84 2.80
C SER A 856 32.33 1.41 3.19
N ASN A 857 32.81 1.83 4.37
CA ASN A 857 34.17 1.59 4.85
C ASN A 857 34.26 0.57 6.00
N ILE A 858 33.40 -0.44 5.98
CA ILE A 858 33.46 -1.51 6.98
C ILE A 858 34.61 -2.48 6.71
N SER A 859 35.06 -3.19 7.74
CA SER A 859 36.06 -4.25 7.58
C SER A 859 35.54 -5.38 6.69
N ASP A 860 36.42 -6.18 6.08
CA ASP A 860 35.99 -7.36 5.30
C ASP A 860 35.20 -8.35 6.15
N THR A 861 35.55 -8.49 7.42
CA THR A 861 34.80 -9.32 8.39
C THR A 861 33.38 -8.79 8.59
N HIS A 862 33.19 -7.46 8.65
CA HIS A 862 31.88 -6.85 8.78
C HIS A 862 31.07 -6.92 7.48
N PHE A 863 31.74 -6.78 6.34
CA PHE A 863 31.11 -6.94 5.03
C PHE A 863 30.62 -8.38 4.81
N ALA A 864 31.42 -9.37 5.22
CA ALA A 864 31.02 -10.78 5.17
C ALA A 864 29.71 -11.04 5.93
N ASN A 865 29.42 -10.33 7.03
CA ASN A 865 28.13 -10.47 7.71
C ASN A 865 26.93 -10.05 6.84
N PHE A 866 27.09 -9.04 5.98
CA PHE A 866 26.04 -8.64 5.03
C PHE A 866 25.89 -9.67 3.91
N VAL A 867 27.00 -10.23 3.42
CA VAL A 867 26.98 -11.30 2.41
C VAL A 867 26.31 -12.56 2.97
N GLU A 868 26.64 -12.96 4.20
CA GLU A 868 26.02 -14.10 4.88
C GLU A 868 24.54 -13.87 5.22
N ASN A 869 24.15 -12.60 5.44
CA ASN A 869 22.77 -12.24 5.75
C ASN A 869 22.37 -10.90 5.11
N PRO A 870 21.93 -10.93 3.83
CA PRO A 870 21.51 -9.73 3.08
C PRO A 870 20.34 -8.96 3.74
N ASN A 871 19.50 -9.64 4.53
CA ASN A 871 18.37 -9.01 5.22
C ASN A 871 18.80 -7.98 6.27
N LEU A 872 20.06 -7.97 6.70
CA LEU A 872 20.58 -6.93 7.60
C LEU A 872 20.45 -5.51 7.01
N ILE A 873 20.41 -5.36 5.69
CA ILE A 873 20.15 -4.07 5.02
C ILE A 873 18.71 -3.61 5.29
N LYS A 874 17.74 -4.53 5.20
CA LYS A 874 16.33 -4.25 5.51
C LYS A 874 16.12 -4.00 7.01
N GLU A 875 16.81 -4.74 7.88
CA GLU A 875 16.81 -4.47 9.32
C GLU A 875 17.37 -3.09 9.64
N TRP A 876 18.47 -2.67 9.00
CA TRP A 876 18.99 -1.32 9.14
C TRP A 876 17.95 -0.28 8.76
N GLU A 877 17.23 -0.46 7.65
CA GLU A 877 16.18 0.46 7.23
C GLU A 877 15.06 0.56 8.29
N LYS A 878 14.63 -0.57 8.85
CA LYS A 878 13.58 -0.63 9.89
C LYS A 878 13.92 0.27 11.07
N TYR A 879 15.15 0.24 11.58
CA TYR A 879 15.56 1.00 12.78
C TYR A 879 16.15 2.39 12.48
N SER A 880 16.36 2.73 11.21
CA SER A 880 16.85 4.04 10.79
C SER A 880 15.72 5.07 10.66
N PHE A 881 16.10 6.35 10.52
CA PHE A 881 15.21 7.48 10.21
C PHE A 881 14.14 7.75 11.29
N VAL A 882 14.55 7.84 12.56
CA VAL A 882 13.65 8.17 13.68
C VAL A 882 13.61 9.68 13.91
N SER A 883 12.42 10.26 14.05
CA SER A 883 12.17 11.71 14.17
C SER A 883 12.75 12.39 15.41
N ARG A 884 13.41 11.68 16.33
CA ARG A 884 13.85 12.18 17.65
C ARG A 884 15.36 12.03 17.94
N GLY A 885 16.21 11.80 16.94
CA GLY A 885 17.68 11.83 17.14
C GLY A 885 18.28 10.68 17.97
N ASN A 886 17.51 9.62 18.20
CA ASN A 886 17.96 8.37 18.84
C ASN A 886 17.86 7.20 17.85
N ASP A 887 18.30 7.40 16.61
CA ASP A 887 18.39 6.34 15.61
C ASP A 887 19.75 5.62 15.69
N LEU A 888 20.02 4.71 14.75
CA LEU A 888 21.27 3.96 14.71
C LEU A 888 22.53 4.83 14.62
N SER A 889 22.44 6.13 14.27
CA SER A 889 23.61 7.00 14.11
C SER A 889 24.43 7.16 15.38
N ILE A 890 23.82 6.99 16.57
CA ILE A 890 24.51 7.14 17.86
C ILE A 890 25.40 5.93 18.21
N LEU A 891 25.23 4.81 17.51
CA LEU A 891 25.99 3.57 17.70
C LEU A 891 27.26 3.57 16.86
N SER A 892 28.35 2.98 17.40
CA SER A 892 29.53 2.63 16.60
C SER A 892 29.18 1.57 15.55
N THR A 893 30.02 1.39 14.53
CA THR A 893 29.79 0.37 13.49
C THR A 893 29.64 -1.03 14.07
N GLU A 894 30.51 -1.41 15.02
CA GLU A 894 30.42 -2.69 15.72
C GLU A 894 29.10 -2.82 16.50
N GLN A 895 28.71 -1.76 17.20
CA GLN A 895 27.45 -1.71 17.94
C GLN A 895 26.24 -1.83 17.04
N LYS A 896 26.28 -1.23 15.84
CA LYS A 896 25.21 -1.37 14.84
C LYS A 896 25.04 -2.83 14.44
N PHE A 897 26.11 -3.56 14.16
CA PHE A 897 26.01 -4.98 13.84
C PHE A 897 25.45 -5.81 14.99
N LYS A 898 25.98 -5.61 16.21
CA LYS A 898 25.46 -6.30 17.40
C LYS A 898 23.98 -5.99 17.63
N PHE A 899 23.57 -4.74 17.41
CA PHE A 899 22.19 -4.29 17.55
C PHE A 899 21.28 -4.93 16.50
N LEU A 900 21.64 -4.85 15.22
CA LEU A 900 20.84 -5.41 14.12
C LEU A 900 20.70 -6.93 14.27
N LYS A 901 21.75 -7.62 14.68
CA LYS A 901 21.71 -9.06 14.98
C LYS A 901 20.90 -9.39 16.25
N SER A 902 20.91 -8.50 17.23
CA SER A 902 20.16 -8.66 18.48
C SER A 902 18.66 -8.54 18.28
N TYR A 903 18.24 -7.73 17.31
CA TYR A 903 16.84 -7.41 17.03
C TYR A 903 16.37 -7.86 15.65
N GLU A 904 17.12 -8.74 15.01
CA GLU A 904 16.78 -9.34 13.72
C GLU A 904 15.39 -10.02 13.80
N ASN A 905 14.56 -9.83 12.77
CA ASN A 905 13.21 -10.41 12.70
C ASN A 905 12.28 -10.02 13.86
N SER A 906 12.59 -8.94 14.60
CA SER A 906 11.71 -8.47 15.66
C SER A 906 10.33 -8.09 15.12
N PRO A 907 9.24 -8.42 15.84
CA PRO A 907 7.90 -8.04 15.42
C PRO A 907 7.76 -6.52 15.42
N LYS A 908 6.86 -6.01 14.57
CA LYS A 908 6.64 -4.56 14.38
C LYS A 908 6.42 -3.81 15.71
N THR A 909 5.78 -4.43 16.69
CA THR A 909 5.61 -3.84 18.03
C THR A 909 6.91 -3.58 18.79
N VAL A 910 7.90 -4.47 18.66
CA VAL A 910 9.22 -4.28 19.29
C VAL A 910 9.98 -3.18 18.56
N VAL A 911 9.94 -3.20 17.22
CA VAL A 911 10.52 -2.14 16.37
C VAL A 911 9.97 -0.77 16.77
N ASP A 912 8.65 -0.64 16.89
CA ASP A 912 8.01 0.63 17.21
C ASP A 912 8.32 1.10 18.63
N ARG A 913 8.44 0.19 19.60
CA ARG A 913 8.87 0.52 20.97
C ARG A 913 10.31 1.04 21.00
N ILE A 914 11.21 0.41 20.25
CA ILE A 914 12.60 0.85 20.14
C ILE A 914 12.69 2.22 19.50
N LYS A 915 12.02 2.43 18.35
CA LYS A 915 12.04 3.71 17.62
C LYS A 915 11.36 4.82 18.42
N ASN A 916 10.10 4.63 18.80
CA ASN A 916 9.30 5.68 19.45
C ASN A 916 9.72 5.90 20.89
N GLY A 917 10.24 4.87 21.56
CA GLY A 917 10.76 4.94 22.92
C GLY A 917 12.15 5.53 23.05
N GLY A 918 12.86 5.75 21.93
CA GLY A 918 14.24 6.24 21.91
C GLY A 918 15.23 5.27 22.57
N LEU A 919 15.00 3.96 22.40
CA LEU A 919 15.68 2.93 23.20
C LEU A 919 17.10 2.59 22.72
N ILE A 920 17.46 2.99 21.50
CA ILE A 920 18.81 2.77 20.95
C ILE A 920 19.89 3.44 21.82
N LYS A 921 19.58 4.59 22.44
CA LYS A 921 20.48 5.26 23.39
C LYS A 921 20.79 4.39 24.59
N TYR A 922 19.78 3.68 25.10
CA TYR A 922 19.92 2.84 26.28
C TYR A 922 20.61 1.51 25.93
N TYR A 923 20.38 0.98 24.73
CA TYR A 923 21.19 -0.11 24.20
C TYR A 923 22.69 0.24 24.20
N LYS A 924 23.05 1.43 23.70
CA LYS A 924 24.44 1.93 23.69
C LYS A 924 25.04 1.96 25.09
N ILE A 925 24.32 2.55 26.04
CA ILE A 925 24.77 2.69 27.44
C ILE A 925 25.06 1.32 28.06
N VAL A 926 24.22 0.31 27.78
CA VAL A 926 24.42 -1.07 28.26
C VAL A 926 25.59 -1.75 27.56
N ASP A 927 25.76 -1.58 26.25
CA ASP A 927 26.90 -2.16 25.51
C ASP A 927 28.24 -1.57 25.97
N GLU A 928 28.28 -0.27 26.29
CA GLU A 928 29.48 0.42 26.81
C GLU A 928 29.79 0.09 28.27
N ASN A 929 28.77 -0.27 29.06
CA ASN A 929 28.89 -0.61 30.48
C ASN A 929 28.22 -1.97 30.74
N PRO A 930 28.78 -3.07 30.21
CA PRO A 930 28.10 -4.36 30.17
C PRO A 930 27.81 -4.88 31.58
N LEU A 931 26.61 -5.43 31.78
CA LEU A 931 26.30 -6.34 32.87
C LEU A 931 27.26 -7.53 32.92
N ASN A 932 27.21 -8.32 33.98
CA ASN A 932 27.91 -9.59 34.06
C ASN A 932 27.68 -10.45 32.80
N ALA A 933 28.75 -11.06 32.28
CA ALA A 933 28.76 -11.74 30.98
C ALA A 933 27.68 -12.83 30.84
N ILE A 934 27.28 -13.46 31.95
CA ILE A 934 26.25 -14.52 31.96
C ILE A 934 24.87 -13.97 31.56
N VAL A 935 24.56 -12.74 31.94
CA VAL A 935 23.21 -12.15 31.81
C VAL A 935 23.15 -11.02 30.80
N HIS A 936 24.29 -10.48 30.38
CA HIS A 936 24.38 -9.36 29.44
C HIS A 936 23.59 -9.60 28.15
N ASN A 937 23.86 -10.72 27.47
CA ASN A 937 23.29 -11.01 26.15
C ASN A 937 21.77 -11.20 26.16
N SER A 938 21.18 -11.69 27.26
CA SER A 938 19.72 -11.85 27.36
C SER A 938 19.02 -10.53 27.65
N HIS A 939 19.62 -9.68 28.50
CA HIS A 939 18.99 -8.44 28.94
C HIS A 939 19.13 -7.31 27.92
N ILE A 940 20.27 -7.22 27.22
CA ILE A 940 20.47 -6.17 26.21
C ILE A 940 19.52 -6.31 25.00
N LYS A 941 18.98 -7.52 24.78
CA LYS A 941 17.95 -7.84 23.77
C LYS A 941 16.51 -7.65 24.28
N ASN A 942 16.34 -7.44 25.59
CA ASN A 942 15.02 -7.30 26.19
C ASN A 942 14.58 -5.83 26.13
N VAL A 943 13.60 -5.54 25.28
CA VAL A 943 13.05 -4.19 25.12
C VAL A 943 12.46 -3.63 26.43
N ASP A 944 11.90 -4.48 27.30
CA ASP A 944 11.37 -4.05 28.59
C ASP A 944 12.50 -3.61 29.54
N PHE A 945 13.66 -4.28 29.49
CA PHE A 945 14.84 -3.88 30.25
C PHE A 945 15.38 -2.52 29.79
N LEU A 946 15.42 -2.26 28.47
CA LEU A 946 15.84 -0.96 27.95
C LEU A 946 14.86 0.17 28.32
N GLU A 947 13.56 -0.11 28.39
CA GLU A 947 12.57 0.85 28.88
C GLU A 947 12.73 1.13 30.38
N ASP A 948 13.02 0.10 31.18
CA ASP A 948 13.30 0.26 32.61
C ASP A 948 14.56 1.08 32.84
N LEU A 949 15.59 0.85 32.01
CA LEU A 949 16.81 1.64 32.04
C LEU A 949 16.51 3.10 31.70
N ARG A 950 15.73 3.37 30.65
CA ARG A 950 15.25 4.73 30.37
C ARG A 950 14.58 5.36 31.58
N ASN A 951 13.70 4.63 32.26
CA ASN A 951 12.99 5.15 33.43
C ASN A 951 13.98 5.45 34.57
N THR A 952 14.97 4.60 34.82
CA THR A 952 16.04 4.87 35.79
C THR A 952 16.80 6.15 35.46
N PHE A 953 17.13 6.39 34.20
CA PHE A 953 17.86 7.60 33.80
C PHE A 953 17.01 8.88 33.79
N THR A 954 15.68 8.78 33.73
CA THR A 954 14.79 9.94 33.45
C THR A 954 13.81 10.28 34.56
N VAL A 955 13.39 9.31 35.37
CA VAL A 955 12.37 9.53 36.41
C VAL A 955 12.99 10.23 37.61
N LYS A 956 12.36 11.34 38.02
CA LYS A 956 12.74 12.09 39.21
C LYS A 956 11.98 11.58 40.43
N LYS A 957 12.67 11.48 41.56
CA LYS A 957 12.14 11.23 42.88
C LYS A 957 11.16 12.35 43.27
N GLN A 958 10.02 11.95 43.81
CA GLN A 958 9.06 12.85 44.46
C GLN A 958 9.28 12.77 45.98
N TYR A 959 9.28 13.92 46.65
CA TYR A 959 9.31 13.98 48.12
C TYR A 959 7.89 14.05 48.67
N PRO A 960 7.62 13.48 49.87
CA PRO A 960 6.36 13.72 50.58
C PRO A 960 6.22 15.20 50.93
N VAL A 961 4.98 15.71 50.92
CA VAL A 961 4.64 17.15 51.03
C VAL A 961 5.07 17.79 52.37
N ASP A 962 5.37 16.99 53.40
CA ASP A 962 5.47 17.46 54.79
C ASP A 962 6.89 17.41 55.42
N HIS A 963 7.95 17.21 54.63
CA HIS A 963 9.33 17.34 55.14
C HIS A 963 9.86 18.76 54.94
N VAL A 964 10.00 19.46 56.08
CA VAL A 964 10.67 20.75 56.33
C VAL A 964 11.55 21.26 55.17
N HIS A 965 11.18 22.44 54.63
CA HIS A 965 11.92 23.26 53.66
C HIS A 965 12.82 22.52 52.65
N HIS A 966 12.17 21.75 51.76
CA HIS A 966 12.70 21.47 50.43
C HIS A 966 11.71 21.97 49.38
N PRO A 967 11.73 23.26 48.99
CA PRO A 967 10.85 23.73 47.94
C PRO A 967 11.27 23.08 46.61
N GLY A 968 10.51 22.08 46.16
CA GLY A 968 10.47 21.66 44.75
C GLY A 968 11.65 20.86 44.19
N LEU A 969 12.53 20.25 45.01
CA LEU A 969 13.63 19.43 44.51
C LEU A 969 13.12 18.06 44.02
N GLN A 970 12.72 17.97 42.74
CA GLN A 970 12.65 16.70 42.04
C GLN A 970 14.09 16.23 41.70
N GLU A 971 14.64 15.26 42.43
CA GLU A 971 16.01 14.74 42.19
C GLU A 971 15.98 13.44 41.35
N THR A 972 16.85 13.25 40.36
CA THR A 972 16.98 11.95 39.66
C THR A 972 17.69 10.94 40.57
N ILE A 973 17.49 9.64 40.32
CA ILE A 973 18.25 8.60 41.02
C ILE A 973 19.77 8.74 40.82
N ALA A 974 20.20 9.20 39.65
CA ALA A 974 21.58 9.54 39.35
C ALA A 974 22.15 10.58 40.33
N ASN A 975 21.42 11.68 40.55
CA ASN A 975 21.79 12.72 41.51
C ASN A 975 21.71 12.22 42.96
N HIS A 976 20.79 11.31 43.26
CA HIS A 976 20.72 10.68 44.58
C HIS A 976 21.94 9.80 44.86
N VAL A 977 22.38 9.00 43.89
CA VAL A 977 23.58 8.15 44.01
C VAL A 977 24.84 9.02 44.15
N LYS A 978 24.93 10.15 43.43
CA LYS A 978 26.02 11.14 43.58
C LYS A 978 26.01 11.89 44.92
N GLY A 979 24.82 12.10 45.48
CA GLY A 979 24.62 13.02 46.60
C GLY A 979 24.08 14.36 46.12
N SER A 980 22.93 14.77 46.66
CA SER A 980 22.25 16.02 46.29
C SER A 980 22.34 17.02 47.45
N PRO A 981 22.84 18.25 47.22
CA PRO A 981 22.99 19.23 48.28
C PRO A 981 21.62 19.69 48.82
N VAL A 982 21.54 19.85 50.13
CA VAL A 982 20.44 20.51 50.83
C VAL A 982 20.81 21.98 50.99
N MET A 983 19.97 22.87 50.47
CA MET A 983 20.22 24.31 50.43
C MET A 983 19.32 25.06 51.43
N LEU A 984 19.86 26.12 52.03
CA LEU A 984 19.12 27.09 52.83
C LEU A 984 19.30 28.48 52.22
N ASN A 985 18.19 29.13 51.86
CA ASN A 985 18.22 30.52 51.40
C ASN A 985 18.35 31.48 52.58
N HIS A 986 19.34 32.36 52.55
CA HIS A 986 19.54 33.40 53.54
C HIS A 986 19.97 34.70 52.85
N ASN A 987 19.23 35.79 53.05
CA ASN A 987 19.48 37.10 52.43
C ASN A 987 19.64 37.05 50.89
N GLY A 988 18.86 36.21 50.21
CA GLY A 988 18.90 36.10 48.75
C GLY A 988 20.04 35.24 48.18
N SER A 989 20.82 34.58 49.03
CA SER A 989 21.86 33.61 48.64
C SER A 989 21.56 32.21 49.15
N ASP A 990 21.88 31.18 48.36
CA ASP A 990 21.68 29.77 48.73
C ASP A 990 22.95 29.16 49.33
N TYR A 991 22.82 28.55 50.50
CA TYR A 991 23.92 27.95 51.25
C TYR A 991 23.72 26.44 51.40
N ILE A 992 24.73 25.63 51.03
CA ILE A 992 24.72 24.18 51.25
C ILE A 992 24.80 23.89 52.75
N ILE A 993 23.78 23.28 53.34
CA ILE A 993 23.72 22.97 54.78
C ILE A 993 23.77 21.47 55.09
N GLY A 994 23.72 20.63 54.06
CA GLY A 994 23.77 19.18 54.16
C GLY A 994 23.61 18.53 52.79
N PHE A 995 23.32 17.23 52.75
CA PHE A 995 23.01 16.51 51.51
C PHE A 995 22.18 15.25 51.76
N THR A 996 21.46 14.82 50.72
CA THR A 996 20.73 13.54 50.65
C THR A 996 21.46 12.57 49.72
N GLY A 997 21.33 11.26 49.96
CA GLY A 997 21.95 10.25 49.10
C GLY A 997 23.47 10.09 49.32
N MET A 998 24.23 9.91 48.23
CA MET A 998 25.68 9.61 48.19
C MET A 998 26.01 8.14 48.47
N HIS A 999 26.05 7.36 47.39
CA HIS A 999 26.20 5.91 47.34
C HIS A 999 27.20 5.44 46.28
N ALA A 1000 28.08 6.33 45.79
CA ALA A 1000 29.13 5.96 44.85
C ALA A 1000 30.44 6.72 45.12
N ASP A 1001 31.56 6.02 44.94
CA ASP A 1001 32.92 6.53 45.17
C ASP A 1001 33.35 7.62 44.19
N TYR A 1002 32.89 7.58 42.94
CA TYR A 1002 33.18 8.61 41.94
C TYR A 1002 32.62 9.99 42.31
N ALA A 1003 31.74 10.07 43.30
CA ALA A 1003 31.22 11.32 43.83
C ALA A 1003 32.06 11.88 45.00
N ILE A 1004 33.12 11.19 45.42
CA ILE A 1004 34.10 11.69 46.40
C ILE A 1004 35.14 12.54 45.66
N THR A 1005 35.29 13.81 46.04
CA THR A 1005 36.21 14.73 45.35
C THR A 1005 37.57 14.81 46.02
N GLU A 1006 37.63 14.67 47.35
CA GLU A 1006 38.90 14.66 48.06
C GLU A 1006 39.66 13.35 47.81
N PRO A 1007 40.93 13.40 47.36
CA PRO A 1007 41.68 12.21 46.96
C PRO A 1007 42.09 11.33 48.15
N ASN A 1008 42.16 11.91 49.34
CA ASN A 1008 42.56 11.22 50.57
C ASN A 1008 41.46 11.36 51.65
N PRO A 1009 41.26 10.34 52.51
CA PRO A 1009 40.40 10.47 53.67
C PRO A 1009 40.82 11.66 54.56
N ILE A 1010 39.83 12.40 55.05
CA ILE A 1010 40.07 13.56 55.92
C ILE A 1010 40.00 13.17 57.39
N THR A 1011 40.71 13.90 58.24
CA THR A 1011 40.57 13.83 59.70
C THR A 1011 39.82 15.06 60.18
N LEU A 1012 38.71 14.88 60.91
CA LEU A 1012 37.93 15.98 61.48
C LEU A 1012 38.18 16.10 62.98
N ILE A 1013 38.34 17.34 63.45
CA ILE A 1013 38.40 17.66 64.88
C ILE A 1013 37.02 18.17 65.28
N GLU A 1014 36.46 17.68 66.39
CA GLU A 1014 35.17 18.15 66.91
C GLU A 1014 35.37 19.41 67.77
N ALA A 1015 34.59 20.45 67.51
CA ALA A 1015 34.54 21.67 68.30
C ALA A 1015 33.08 22.02 68.68
N THR A 1016 32.89 22.87 69.69
CA THR A 1016 31.56 23.21 70.21
C THR A 1016 31.28 24.71 70.08
N LEU A 1017 30.15 25.06 69.46
CA LEU A 1017 29.64 26.43 69.36
C LEU A 1017 28.82 26.82 70.61
N PRO A 1018 28.64 28.13 70.87
CA PRO A 1018 27.72 28.61 71.90
C PRO A 1018 26.32 27.99 71.76
N GLY A 1019 25.78 27.45 72.86
CA GLY A 1019 24.55 26.66 72.88
C GLY A 1019 24.75 25.15 72.71
N GLY A 1020 25.98 24.65 72.75
CA GLY A 1020 26.29 23.20 72.81
C GLY A 1020 26.27 22.48 71.47
N LYS A 1021 26.13 23.20 70.34
CA LYS A 1021 26.14 22.56 69.02
C LYS A 1021 27.56 22.18 68.59
N LYS A 1022 27.77 20.91 68.28
CA LYS A 1022 29.02 20.39 67.71
C LYS A 1022 29.18 20.80 66.25
N TYR A 1023 30.37 21.23 65.87
CA TYR A 1023 30.79 21.46 64.48
C TYR A 1023 32.20 20.89 64.27
N TYR A 1024 32.60 20.68 63.02
CA TYR A 1024 33.78 19.87 62.69
C TYR A 1024 34.78 20.66 61.85
N PRO A 1025 35.57 21.58 62.45
CA PRO A 1025 36.66 22.26 61.76
C PRO A 1025 37.67 21.23 61.25
N GLY A 1026 37.53 20.86 59.98
CA GLY A 1026 38.47 20.02 59.26
C GLY A 1026 39.43 20.84 58.41
N PRO A 1027 40.38 20.18 57.73
CA PRO A 1027 41.23 20.84 56.74
C PRO A 1027 40.36 21.51 55.66
N LEU A 1028 40.85 22.61 55.11
CA LEU A 1028 40.24 23.20 53.92
C LEU A 1028 40.25 22.17 52.78
N PRO A 1029 39.21 22.12 51.93
CA PRO A 1029 39.21 21.25 50.76
C PRO A 1029 40.47 21.46 49.91
N THR A 1030 41.09 20.36 49.46
CA THR A 1030 42.33 20.42 48.68
C THR A 1030 42.05 20.55 47.19
N VAL A 1031 40.83 20.26 46.77
CA VAL A 1031 40.41 20.32 45.36
C VAL A 1031 39.41 21.45 45.10
N ASN A 1032 39.55 22.08 43.93
CA ASN A 1032 38.62 23.11 43.49
C ASN A 1032 37.45 22.50 42.70
N ALA A 1033 36.49 21.91 43.42
CA ALA A 1033 35.24 21.38 42.86
C ALA A 1033 34.03 22.24 43.25
N ASN A 1034 32.95 22.19 42.45
CA ASN A 1034 31.72 22.95 42.75
C ASN A 1034 31.05 22.52 44.07
N ILE A 1035 31.13 21.22 44.38
CA ILE A 1035 30.71 20.63 45.66
C ILE A 1035 31.88 19.78 46.11
N GLN A 1036 32.46 20.08 47.27
CA GLN A 1036 33.55 19.27 47.83
C GLN A 1036 33.00 18.22 48.78
N THR A 1037 33.39 16.97 48.55
CA THR A 1037 32.99 15.78 49.29
C THR A 1037 34.20 14.97 49.72
N ALA A 1038 34.12 14.35 50.89
CA ALA A 1038 35.21 13.58 51.48
C ALA A 1038 34.69 12.38 52.26
N ILE A 1039 35.58 11.45 52.57
CA ILE A 1039 35.32 10.34 53.47
C ILE A 1039 36.20 10.40 54.72
N ILE A 1040 35.71 9.89 55.85
CA ILE A 1040 36.52 9.57 57.04
C ILE A 1040 36.63 8.06 57.11
N ASP A 1041 37.81 7.55 56.76
CA ASP A 1041 38.14 6.13 56.73
C ASP A 1041 37.16 5.29 55.88
N GLY A 1042 37.53 4.06 55.53
CA GLY A 1042 36.58 3.16 54.92
C GLY A 1042 37.14 1.77 54.66
N THR A 1043 36.34 0.77 54.95
CA THR A 1043 36.70 -0.63 54.77
C THR A 1043 36.13 -1.11 53.44
N GLU A 1044 37.02 -1.43 52.48
CA GLU A 1044 36.63 -2.11 51.24
C GLU A 1044 36.30 -3.57 51.54
N ILE A 1045 35.23 -4.06 50.92
CA ILE A 1045 34.81 -5.45 51.07
C ILE A 1045 35.41 -6.25 49.91
N ALA A 1046 36.29 -7.20 50.25
CA ALA A 1046 37.00 -8.02 49.28
C ALA A 1046 36.01 -8.77 48.36
N GLY A 1047 36.11 -8.53 47.06
CA GLY A 1047 35.36 -9.25 46.04
C GLY A 1047 33.93 -8.79 45.77
N VAL A 1048 33.42 -7.75 46.45
CA VAL A 1048 32.01 -7.31 46.33
C VAL A 1048 31.87 -5.91 45.71
N GLY A 1049 32.95 -5.15 45.52
CA GLY A 1049 32.90 -3.84 44.84
C GLY A 1049 32.09 -2.78 45.60
N VAL A 1050 32.10 -2.85 46.93
CA VAL A 1050 31.46 -1.86 47.82
C VAL A 1050 32.39 -1.49 48.98
N LYS A 1051 32.17 -0.30 49.55
CA LYS A 1051 32.93 0.25 50.68
C LYS A 1051 32.00 0.89 51.70
N ASP A 1052 32.19 0.54 52.96
CA ASP A 1052 31.54 1.21 54.09
C ASP A 1052 32.40 2.38 54.55
N CYS A 1053 31.81 3.57 54.62
CA CYS A 1053 32.52 4.79 54.99
C CYS A 1053 31.61 5.84 55.64
N GLU A 1054 32.22 6.86 56.24
CA GLU A 1054 31.52 8.08 56.63
C GLU A 1054 31.71 9.18 55.57
N VAL A 1055 30.61 9.67 55.01
CA VAL A 1055 30.62 10.69 53.94
C VAL A 1055 30.32 12.09 54.48
N TRP A 1056 31.08 13.06 53.98
CA TRP A 1056 31.03 14.45 54.42
C TRP A 1056 31.05 15.41 53.23
N MET A 1057 30.40 16.57 53.37
CA MET A 1057 30.34 17.60 52.33
C MET A 1057 30.76 18.96 52.91
N TRP A 1058 31.47 19.78 52.14
CA TRP A 1058 31.86 21.12 52.57
C TRP A 1058 30.68 22.09 52.46
N GLY A 1059 30.11 22.49 53.60
CA GLY A 1059 28.87 23.26 53.69
C GLY A 1059 28.83 24.21 54.89
N TYR A 1060 27.65 24.69 55.27
CA TYR A 1060 27.45 25.71 56.30
C TYR A 1060 26.68 25.16 57.50
N VAL A 1061 27.04 25.60 58.71
CA VAL A 1061 26.42 25.11 59.95
C VAL A 1061 25.09 25.83 60.20
N THR A 1062 24.04 25.08 60.52
CA THR A 1062 22.70 25.64 60.84
C THR A 1062 22.39 25.64 62.33
N LYS A 1063 21.43 26.42 62.82
CA LYS A 1063 20.75 26.36 64.13
C LYS A 1063 19.25 26.38 63.90
N LYS A 1064 18.49 25.88 64.88
CA LYS A 1064 17.06 26.17 64.98
C LYS A 1064 16.87 27.42 65.86
N VAL A 1065 16.17 28.42 65.34
CA VAL A 1065 15.71 29.61 66.06
C VAL A 1065 14.19 29.61 65.93
N ASP A 1066 13.48 29.51 67.05
CA ASP A 1066 12.00 29.41 67.10
C ASP A 1066 11.41 28.32 66.19
N GLY A 1067 12.12 27.19 66.08
CA GLY A 1067 11.72 26.06 65.23
C GLY A 1067 12.10 26.18 63.76
N ILE A 1068 12.60 27.34 63.31
CA ILE A 1068 13.02 27.61 61.94
C ILE A 1068 14.54 27.41 61.80
N GLU A 1069 14.96 26.76 60.72
CA GLU A 1069 16.38 26.54 60.44
C GLU A 1069 17.05 27.82 59.89
N SER A 1070 18.17 28.22 60.49
CA SER A 1070 18.92 29.45 60.19
C SER A 1070 20.43 29.18 60.24
N LEU A 1071 21.26 29.99 59.57
CA LEU A 1071 22.73 29.84 59.60
C LEU A 1071 23.31 30.22 60.97
N TYR A 1072 24.38 29.52 61.39
CA TYR A 1072 25.29 30.00 62.43
C TYR A 1072 26.23 31.05 61.84
N LEU A 1073 26.33 32.18 62.54
CA LEU A 1073 27.17 33.30 62.14
C LEU A 1073 28.35 33.45 63.10
N ASP A 1074 29.51 33.82 62.58
CA ASP A 1074 30.70 34.17 63.37
C ASP A 1074 30.53 35.55 64.05
N THR A 1075 31.56 35.99 64.79
CA THR A 1075 31.57 37.29 65.48
C THR A 1075 31.44 38.49 64.54
N ASN A 1076 31.74 38.32 63.26
CA ASN A 1076 31.62 39.32 62.19
C ASN A 1076 30.29 39.22 61.42
N ARG A 1077 29.35 38.37 61.88
CA ARG A 1077 28.07 38.05 61.24
C ARG A 1077 28.17 37.31 59.91
N ASN A 1078 29.29 36.64 59.62
CA ASN A 1078 29.44 35.81 58.42
C ASN A 1078 29.01 34.36 58.69
N PRO A 1079 28.34 33.68 57.74
CA PRO A 1079 28.03 32.25 57.87
C PRO A 1079 29.27 31.37 58.04
N ILE A 1080 29.22 30.45 59.01
CA ILE A 1080 30.34 29.53 59.30
C ILE A 1080 30.29 28.34 58.31
N LYS A 1081 31.37 28.17 57.53
CA LYS A 1081 31.56 27.06 56.58
C LYS A 1081 32.49 25.98 57.14
N THR A 1082 32.11 24.70 57.01
CA THR A 1082 32.80 23.53 57.59
C THR A 1082 32.37 22.22 56.91
N TRP A 1083 32.92 21.07 57.33
CA TRP A 1083 32.43 19.76 56.87
C TRP A 1083 31.12 19.40 57.58
N VAL A 1084 30.05 19.24 56.80
CA VAL A 1084 28.69 18.92 57.27
C VAL A 1084 28.32 17.47 56.94
N LYS A 1085 27.53 16.85 57.82
CA LYS A 1085 27.08 15.46 57.69
C LYS A 1085 25.88 15.35 56.73
N LYS A 1086 25.70 14.16 56.16
CA LYS A 1086 24.45 13.73 55.50
C LYS A 1086 23.26 13.86 56.46
N SER A 1087 22.11 14.32 55.95
CA SER A 1087 20.97 14.75 56.78
C SER A 1087 20.34 13.64 57.64
N ASN A 1088 20.54 12.35 57.30
CA ASN A 1088 19.89 11.22 57.97
C ASN A 1088 20.85 10.21 58.65
N SER A 1089 22.11 10.12 58.22
CA SER A 1089 23.16 9.23 58.79
C SER A 1089 24.50 9.58 58.15
N ASN A 1090 25.58 9.70 58.93
CA ASN A 1090 26.94 9.89 58.37
C ASN A 1090 27.55 8.60 57.80
N LYS A 1091 27.18 7.42 58.31
CA LYS A 1091 27.63 6.12 57.79
C LYS A 1091 26.78 5.67 56.61
N THR A 1092 27.44 5.22 55.54
CA THR A 1092 26.81 4.72 54.32
C THR A 1092 27.70 3.68 53.64
N THR A 1093 27.07 2.84 52.80
CA THR A 1093 27.78 1.97 51.86
C THR A 1093 27.75 2.65 50.50
N ILE A 1094 28.89 2.63 49.80
CA ILE A 1094 29.06 3.16 48.45
C ILE A 1094 29.54 2.07 47.50
N PHE A 1095 29.15 2.15 46.22
CA PHE A 1095 29.78 1.38 45.16
C PHE A 1095 31.23 1.81 44.98
N THR A 1096 32.12 0.85 44.69
CA THR A 1096 33.52 1.12 44.35
C THR A 1096 33.89 0.63 42.95
N GLY A 1097 34.73 1.40 42.26
CA GLY A 1097 35.32 0.99 40.99
C GLY A 1097 34.36 0.93 39.80
N ILE A 1098 33.15 1.47 39.93
CA ILE A 1098 32.17 1.58 38.83
C ILE A 1098 31.79 3.04 38.59
N ASN A 1099 31.55 3.39 37.33
CA ASN A 1099 31.06 4.72 36.98
C ASN A 1099 29.54 4.83 37.22
N GLU A 1100 29.00 6.04 37.04
CA GLU A 1100 27.57 6.32 37.20
C GLU A 1100 26.68 5.46 36.32
N ASP A 1101 27.00 5.33 35.02
CA ASP A 1101 26.17 4.59 34.08
C ASP A 1101 26.08 3.11 34.46
N LYS A 1102 27.23 2.49 34.80
CA LYS A 1102 27.29 1.11 35.30
C LYS A 1102 26.50 0.96 36.60
N ALA A 1103 26.62 1.89 37.56
CA ALA A 1103 25.83 1.85 38.79
C ALA A 1103 24.32 1.89 38.51
N LEU A 1104 23.87 2.77 37.60
CA LEU A 1104 22.46 2.87 37.21
C LEU A 1104 21.96 1.64 36.45
N ILE A 1105 22.80 1.02 35.62
CA ILE A 1105 22.50 -0.25 34.94
C ILE A 1105 22.33 -1.37 35.97
N GLU A 1106 23.23 -1.49 36.95
CA GLU A 1106 23.13 -2.51 38.01
C GLU A 1106 21.88 -2.32 38.88
N ILE A 1107 21.55 -1.07 39.23
CA ILE A 1107 20.31 -0.74 39.96
C ILE A 1107 19.07 -1.11 39.14
N THR A 1108 19.10 -0.84 37.83
CA THR A 1108 18.00 -1.18 36.92
C THR A 1108 17.86 -2.69 36.81
N TYR A 1109 18.96 -3.42 36.64
CA TYR A 1109 18.97 -4.88 36.58
C TYR A 1109 18.39 -5.49 37.85
N ALA A 1110 18.82 -5.00 39.02
CA ALA A 1110 18.29 -5.45 40.30
C ALA A 1110 16.78 -5.22 40.41
N ARG A 1111 16.30 -4.03 40.00
CA ARG A 1111 14.86 -3.72 39.99
C ARG A 1111 14.06 -4.55 38.99
N HIS A 1112 14.61 -4.76 37.79
CA HIS A 1112 13.96 -5.49 36.70
C HIS A 1112 13.66 -6.95 37.09
N ASN A 1113 14.56 -7.54 37.90
CA ASN A 1113 14.50 -8.92 38.33
C ASN A 1113 13.84 -9.13 39.71
N LEU A 1114 13.26 -8.09 40.32
CA LEU A 1114 12.54 -8.23 41.58
C LEU A 1114 11.31 -9.13 41.42
N THR A 1115 11.02 -9.85 42.49
CA THR A 1115 9.85 -10.70 42.70
C THR A 1115 9.15 -10.30 44.00
N LEU A 1116 7.92 -10.78 44.23
CA LEU A 1116 7.17 -10.44 45.46
C LEU A 1116 7.90 -10.85 46.75
N SER A 1117 8.70 -11.92 46.71
CA SER A 1117 9.50 -12.38 47.87
C SER A 1117 10.64 -11.45 48.25
N ASP A 1118 10.98 -10.50 47.38
CA ASP A 1118 12.07 -9.55 47.61
C ASP A 1118 11.64 -8.34 48.45
N TRP A 1119 10.35 -8.19 48.77
CA TRP A 1119 9.87 -7.11 49.63
C TRP A 1119 10.37 -7.29 51.08
N ILE A 1120 10.90 -6.22 51.68
CA ILE A 1120 11.44 -6.22 53.03
C ILE A 1120 10.43 -5.57 54.00
N PRO A 1121 9.99 -6.25 55.07
CA PRO A 1121 9.13 -5.65 56.08
C PRO A 1121 9.84 -4.54 56.87
N HIS A 1122 9.06 -3.58 57.39
CA HIS A 1122 9.61 -2.52 58.22
C HIS A 1122 10.24 -3.10 59.51
N ARG A 1123 11.27 -2.42 60.05
CA ARG A 1123 11.97 -2.81 61.30
C ARG A 1123 11.05 -2.91 62.53
N SER A 1124 9.86 -2.34 62.46
CA SER A 1124 8.84 -2.43 63.50
C SER A 1124 7.74 -3.38 63.00
N PRO A 1125 7.44 -4.47 63.72
CA PRO A 1125 6.42 -5.43 63.30
C PRO A 1125 5.09 -4.74 63.00
N GLY A 1126 4.46 -5.10 61.87
CA GLY A 1126 3.16 -4.59 61.45
C GLY A 1126 3.16 -3.19 60.81
N ARG A 1127 4.32 -2.56 60.57
CA ARG A 1127 4.40 -1.29 59.84
C ARG A 1127 4.67 -1.49 58.34
N PRO A 1128 4.07 -0.66 57.47
CA PRO A 1128 4.27 -0.75 56.03
C PRO A 1128 5.69 -0.32 55.62
N SER A 1129 6.18 -0.89 54.52
CA SER A 1129 7.52 -0.69 53.96
C SER A 1129 7.44 -0.54 52.44
N ASN A 1130 8.32 0.28 51.88
CA ASN A 1130 8.50 0.40 50.43
C ASN A 1130 9.87 -0.12 49.97
N THR A 1131 10.61 -0.81 50.84
CA THR A 1131 11.97 -1.32 50.58
C THR A 1131 11.93 -2.72 49.99
N TRP A 1132 12.73 -2.94 48.95
CA TRP A 1132 12.90 -4.20 48.25
C TRP A 1132 14.36 -4.61 48.24
N ARG A 1133 14.63 -5.91 48.31
CA ARG A 1133 15.94 -6.55 48.22
C ARG A 1133 16.22 -6.95 46.77
N GLY A 1134 16.98 -6.14 46.05
CA GLY A 1134 17.47 -6.48 44.71
C GLY A 1134 18.90 -7.01 44.74
N TRP A 1135 19.33 -7.61 43.63
CA TRP A 1135 20.72 -8.04 43.41
C TRP A 1135 21.27 -7.45 42.12
N SER A 1136 22.46 -6.87 42.18
CA SER A 1136 23.20 -6.50 40.96
C SER A 1136 23.60 -7.75 40.18
N SER A 1137 23.94 -7.59 38.91
CA SER A 1137 24.45 -8.68 38.08
C SER A 1137 25.80 -9.22 38.56
N GLU A 1138 26.53 -8.43 39.36
CA GLU A 1138 27.79 -8.80 40.01
C GLU A 1138 27.59 -9.36 41.43
N GLY A 1139 26.35 -9.54 41.89
CA GLY A 1139 26.03 -10.16 43.19
C GLY A 1139 26.02 -9.21 44.40
N VAL A 1140 25.94 -7.90 44.19
CA VAL A 1140 25.79 -6.91 45.27
C VAL A 1140 24.33 -6.79 45.68
N GLU A 1141 24.02 -6.94 46.98
CA GLU A 1141 22.67 -6.71 47.50
C GLU A 1141 22.34 -5.21 47.46
N LEU A 1142 21.18 -4.86 46.94
CA LEU A 1142 20.67 -3.49 46.88
C LEU A 1142 19.36 -3.38 47.65
N HIS A 1143 19.29 -2.44 48.60
CA HIS A 1143 18.01 -2.05 49.20
C HIS A 1143 17.43 -0.89 48.38
N ILE A 1144 16.36 -1.20 47.65
CA ILE A 1144 15.71 -0.30 46.69
C ILE A 1144 14.35 0.11 47.26
N CYS A 1145 14.19 1.38 47.61
CA CYS A 1145 12.87 1.92 47.95
C CYS A 1145 12.15 2.35 46.66
N ILE A 1146 10.95 1.81 46.42
CA ILE A 1146 10.16 2.08 45.21
C ILE A 1146 8.90 2.87 45.61
N GLY A 1147 8.74 4.08 45.05
CA GLY A 1147 7.64 5.00 45.39
C GLY A 1147 7.81 5.69 46.75
N THR A 1148 6.91 6.63 47.04
CA THR A 1148 6.84 7.38 48.32
C THR A 1148 5.87 6.78 49.33
N GLU A 1149 4.95 5.93 48.88
CA GLU A 1149 3.91 5.33 49.71
C GLU A 1149 4.44 4.08 50.41
N LEU A 1150 4.30 4.02 51.74
CA LEU A 1150 4.62 2.83 52.50
C LEU A 1150 3.55 1.76 52.22
N MET A 1151 3.98 0.55 51.83
CA MET A 1151 3.07 -0.54 51.46
C MET A 1151 3.02 -1.62 52.55
N ASN A 1152 1.83 -2.18 52.81
CA ASN A 1152 1.71 -3.50 53.45
C ASN A 1152 2.29 -4.58 52.51
N PRO A 1153 2.49 -5.84 52.97
CA PRO A 1153 3.05 -6.89 52.11
C PRO A 1153 2.38 -6.92 50.71
N PRO A 1154 3.13 -6.66 49.64
CA PRO A 1154 2.56 -6.44 48.32
C PRO A 1154 2.10 -7.76 47.69
N THR A 1155 0.93 -7.73 47.04
CA THR A 1155 0.38 -8.87 46.30
C THR A 1155 0.66 -8.81 44.80
N ILE A 1156 1.11 -7.65 44.30
CA ILE A 1156 1.51 -7.42 42.92
C ILE A 1156 2.83 -6.63 42.88
N MET A 1157 3.62 -6.85 41.83
CA MET A 1157 4.87 -6.12 41.65
C MET A 1157 4.58 -4.62 41.45
N PRO A 1158 5.35 -3.71 42.08
CA PRO A 1158 5.20 -2.28 41.87
C PRO A 1158 5.37 -1.93 40.39
N SER A 1159 4.57 -0.97 39.92
CA SER A 1159 4.70 -0.45 38.55
C SER A 1159 6.14 -0.03 38.27
N ARG A 1160 6.68 -0.47 37.14
CA ARG A 1160 8.04 -0.14 36.68
C ARG A 1160 8.22 1.36 36.41
N LYS A 1161 7.13 2.11 36.29
CA LYS A 1161 7.12 3.58 36.14
C LYS A 1161 7.25 4.34 37.46
N LEU A 1162 7.13 3.68 38.62
CA LEU A 1162 7.24 4.37 39.92
C LEU A 1162 8.67 4.90 40.13
N PRO A 1163 8.83 6.10 40.73
CA PRO A 1163 10.13 6.66 41.01
C PRO A 1163 10.89 5.85 42.07
N TYR A 1164 12.22 5.94 42.03
CA TYR A 1164 13.07 5.47 43.11
C TYR A 1164 12.99 6.44 44.29
N GLY A 1165 12.80 5.93 45.50
CA GLY A 1165 12.85 6.70 46.75
C GLY A 1165 14.28 6.82 47.31
N THR A 1166 14.98 5.70 47.43
CA THR A 1166 16.41 5.64 47.76
C THR A 1166 16.95 4.28 47.31
N VAL A 1167 18.24 4.22 46.97
CA VAL A 1167 18.91 2.97 46.63
C VAL A 1167 20.23 2.92 47.39
N ILE A 1168 20.38 1.88 48.20
CA ILE A 1168 21.52 1.73 49.11
C ILE A 1168 22.14 0.36 48.83
N PRO A 1169 23.40 0.29 48.36
CA PRO A 1169 24.12 -0.97 48.32
C PRO A 1169 24.29 -1.49 49.75
N LYS A 1170 24.21 -2.80 49.94
CA LYS A 1170 24.33 -3.44 51.24
C LYS A 1170 25.49 -4.42 51.28
N ASN A 1171 26.06 -4.48 52.46
CA ASN A 1171 26.88 -5.59 52.90
C ASN A 1171 25.96 -6.68 53.46
N ASN A 1172 26.23 -7.94 53.14
CA ASN A 1172 25.56 -9.10 53.72
C ASN A 1172 25.98 -9.30 55.18
#